data_AF-A0A3D8SDH2-F1
#
_entry.id   AF-A0A3D8SDH2-F1
#
_cell.length_a   1.000
_cell.length_b   1.000
_cell.length_c   1.000
_cell.angle_alpha   90.00
_cell.angle_beta   90.00
_cell.angle_gamma   90.00
#
_symmetry.space_group_name_H-M   'P 1'
#
loop_
_entity.id
_entity.type
_entity.pdbx_description
1 polymer ?
#
loop_
_entity_poly.entity_id
_entity_poly.type
_entity_poly.pdbx_seq_one_letter_code
_entity_poly.pdbx_strand_id
1 'polypeptide(L)'
;MAVATLSPAQAHALFDILTHYEVYAEIKDLAKPETIQNFGYPFSGQNPGEASAPIQQIMVNKVLMQQPGISSLMPSFWQGRVDLLLSKLAEAGLSDSYEKGGMGIRKTIATAAAVIVESVARGMLGGLPRKQTPMPDHSYNLSSAEDIHSAFDDLAQGVVYGDALDMIIRDLRRSDKLEDQSQLYQASVEYAVIIIASFLHHIFVLSPDGPYLATLLANVHKIAPYMAIKQTLRMGNAATMINGMMKLMLTKLSFTAMTNWVGLSKNENEGMNLLQRIISTVLAYDNMEFKSAASNIEKSKDAPSKEHLKAIKAHLQQSREERNRATDRSIQESKSIVTVIFESQDPPLSTELSAAQHTEALNYYSALLSIRDREKLVDVSCRLVPDILTEAIREVVAAYEPIIRSVHEGVDLSAVVGDLQLFMDDLIKISKPNPKAKGTQQPPSVEEYVELCRKHMTFFIRIGHNWVNNCPQVVESFVTWGKEVLQEFRVPEHDIAASDSRQTPSTSASFAAGTMTNNLSALFDSLAPNDQIEVAKALDAHSAYLASLERVSISKTQSILNSGTTAYGPGMYLARWHGLLDEALITPATSLGPLRYGSDVKLKDSKILTKSGWDLAQVSTDLTDSMPVQPDVTAVQTALGGKFKALMQREAIY
;
A
#
# COMPACT_ATOMS: atom_id res chain seq x y z
N MET A 1 26.85 34.87 16.45
CA MET A 1 26.64 33.97 15.29
C MET A 1 25.15 34.03 14.99
N ALA A 2 24.77 34.34 13.74
CA ALA A 2 23.37 34.43 13.37
C ALA A 2 22.70 33.06 13.53
N VAL A 3 21.53 33.02 14.18
CA VAL A 3 20.69 31.82 14.30
C VAL A 3 20.33 31.39 12.88
N ALA A 4 20.70 30.17 12.48
CA ALA A 4 20.39 29.65 11.16
C ALA A 4 18.89 29.28 11.12
N THR A 5 18.05 30.23 10.72
CA THR A 5 16.61 29.95 10.48
C THR A 5 16.46 29.14 9.20
N LEU A 6 15.69 28.04 9.25
CA LEU A 6 15.37 27.25 8.07
C LEU A 6 14.74 28.12 6.98
N SER A 7 15.21 27.96 5.74
CA SER A 7 14.49 28.52 4.59
C SER A 7 13.15 27.78 4.38
N PRO A 8 12.17 28.37 3.66
CA PRO A 8 10.93 27.68 3.35
C PRO A 8 11.15 26.34 2.62
N ALA A 9 12.12 26.29 1.70
CA ALA A 9 12.48 25.07 0.99
C ALA A 9 13.09 24.01 1.91
N GLN A 10 13.95 24.41 2.86
CA GLN A 10 14.52 23.51 3.85
C GLN A 10 13.47 23.00 4.84
N ALA A 11 12.53 23.84 5.28
CA ALA A 11 11.43 23.43 6.12
C ALA A 11 10.48 22.44 5.40
N HIS A 12 10.20 22.68 4.12
CA HIS A 12 9.47 21.73 3.27
C HIS A 12 10.20 20.38 3.18
N ALA A 13 11.49 20.42 2.85
CA ALA A 13 12.32 19.21 2.76
C ALA A 13 12.40 18.45 4.09
N LEU A 14 12.50 19.17 5.22
CA LEU A 14 12.55 18.57 6.54
C LEU A 14 11.23 17.86 6.88
N PHE A 15 10.11 18.52 6.61
CA PHE A 15 8.79 17.91 6.76
C PHE A 15 8.64 16.68 5.88
N ASP A 16 9.06 16.79 4.63
CA ASP A 16 9.00 15.72 3.65
C ASP A 16 9.77 14.47 4.11
N ILE A 17 11.03 14.63 4.54
CA ILE A 17 11.85 13.54 5.07
C ILE A 17 11.22 12.93 6.32
N LEU A 18 10.89 13.74 7.34
CA LEU A 18 10.47 13.22 8.63
C LEU A 18 9.14 12.46 8.56
N THR A 19 8.18 12.99 7.79
CA THR A 19 6.90 12.30 7.54
C THR A 19 7.07 11.01 6.74
N HIS A 20 7.93 11.00 5.71
CA HIS A 20 8.19 9.80 4.90
C HIS A 20 8.70 8.64 5.74
N TYR A 21 9.74 8.89 6.54
CA TYR A 21 10.36 7.84 7.35
C TYR A 21 9.52 7.46 8.57
N GLU A 22 8.82 8.39 9.23
CA GLU A 22 7.96 8.04 10.36
C GLU A 22 6.75 7.22 9.90
N VAL A 23 6.03 7.64 8.85
CA VAL A 23 4.87 6.87 8.33
C VAL A 23 5.29 5.46 7.93
N TYR A 24 6.43 5.33 7.24
CA TYR A 24 6.95 4.02 6.88
C TYR A 24 7.36 3.17 8.09
N ALA A 25 7.99 3.78 9.10
CA ALA A 25 8.33 3.11 10.35
C ALA A 25 7.09 2.61 11.08
N GLU A 26 6.05 3.44 11.22
CA GLU A 26 4.78 3.07 11.83
C GLU A 26 4.13 1.87 11.10
N ILE A 27 4.11 1.88 9.76
CA ILE A 27 3.54 0.77 8.97
C ILE A 27 4.33 -0.53 9.16
N LYS A 28 5.67 -0.46 9.21
CA LYS A 28 6.50 -1.62 9.52
C LYS A 28 6.23 -2.16 10.91
N ASP A 29 6.06 -1.25 11.88
CA ASP A 29 5.86 -1.59 13.27
C ASP A 29 4.51 -2.25 13.54
N LEU A 30 3.49 -2.10 12.68
CA LEU A 30 2.24 -2.87 12.77
C LEU A 30 2.44 -4.40 12.72
N ALA A 31 3.58 -4.89 12.23
CA ALA A 31 3.91 -6.31 12.30
C ALA A 31 4.29 -6.79 13.73
N LYS A 32 4.40 -5.88 14.69
CA LYS A 32 4.76 -6.14 16.08
C LYS A 32 3.51 -6.09 16.99
N PRO A 33 3.25 -7.11 17.82
CA PRO A 33 2.08 -7.13 18.70
C PRO A 33 1.97 -5.91 19.61
N GLU A 34 3.11 -5.45 20.15
CA GLU A 34 3.21 -4.29 21.03
C GLU A 34 2.75 -2.99 20.36
N THR A 35 2.87 -2.87 19.03
CA THR A 35 2.40 -1.70 18.30
C THR A 35 0.88 -1.64 18.32
N ILE A 36 0.20 -2.77 18.11
CA ILE A 36 -1.27 -2.84 18.13
C ILE A 36 -1.79 -2.54 19.55
N GLN A 37 -1.17 -3.11 20.57
CA GLN A 37 -1.54 -2.90 21.98
C GLN A 37 -1.35 -1.45 22.46
N ASN A 38 -0.41 -0.72 21.85
CA ASN A 38 -0.11 0.68 22.17
C ASN A 38 -0.54 1.65 21.06
N PHE A 39 -1.42 1.22 20.14
CA PHE A 39 -1.92 2.09 19.08
C PHE A 39 -2.83 3.20 19.64
N GLY A 40 -3.57 2.89 20.71
CA GLY A 40 -4.57 3.77 21.32
C GLY A 40 -5.95 3.63 20.68
N TYR A 41 -6.83 4.62 20.89
CA TYR A 41 -8.19 4.61 20.31
C TYR A 41 -8.14 4.42 18.79
N PRO A 42 -9.02 3.58 18.18
CA PRO A 42 -10.18 2.89 18.77
C PRO A 42 -9.89 1.55 19.47
N PHE A 43 -8.63 1.08 19.49
CA PHE A 43 -8.24 -0.18 20.15
C PHE A 43 -8.08 -0.04 21.66
N SER A 44 -7.83 -1.16 22.34
CA SER A 44 -7.60 -1.18 23.78
C SER A 44 -6.17 -0.68 24.09
N GLY A 45 -6.01 0.63 24.31
CA GLY A 45 -4.70 1.21 24.62
C GLY A 45 -4.22 0.83 26.03
N GLN A 46 -3.04 0.21 26.13
CA GLN A 46 -2.43 -0.11 27.44
C GLN A 46 -1.74 1.11 28.08
N ASN A 47 -1.15 1.99 27.28
CA ASN A 47 -0.41 3.19 27.73
C ASN A 47 -0.99 4.47 27.09
N PRO A 48 -1.94 5.15 27.77
CA PRO A 48 -2.51 6.40 27.27
C PRO A 48 -1.42 7.48 27.14
N GLY A 49 -1.18 7.97 25.92
CA GLY A 49 -0.21 9.04 25.63
C GLY A 49 1.09 8.61 24.96
N GLU A 50 1.32 7.31 24.79
CA GLU A 50 2.49 6.76 24.10
C GLU A 50 2.06 6.00 22.83
N ALA A 51 1.35 6.70 21.93
CA ALA A 51 0.92 6.11 20.67
C ALA A 51 2.12 5.52 19.91
N SER A 52 2.06 4.23 19.61
CA SER A 52 3.12 3.51 18.88
C SER A 52 3.21 3.96 17.42
N ALA A 53 2.06 4.33 16.85
CA ALA A 53 1.85 4.81 15.49
C ALA A 53 1.00 6.10 15.47
N PRO A 54 1.56 7.23 15.95
CA PRO A 54 0.80 8.46 16.17
C PRO A 54 0.20 9.06 14.90
N ILE A 55 0.90 9.04 13.76
CA ILE A 55 0.37 9.60 12.50
C ILE A 55 -0.81 8.77 12.02
N GLN A 56 -0.69 7.44 12.03
CA GLN A 56 -1.80 6.56 11.68
C GLN A 56 -2.97 6.70 12.65
N GLN A 57 -2.70 6.88 13.94
CA GLN A 57 -3.75 7.11 14.94
C GLN A 57 -4.55 8.39 14.64
N ILE A 58 -3.87 9.49 14.34
CA ILE A 58 -4.50 10.76 13.92
C ILE A 58 -5.41 10.51 12.71
N MET A 59 -4.90 9.82 11.69
CA MET A 59 -5.66 9.51 10.48
C MET A 59 -6.87 8.62 10.75
N VAL A 60 -6.71 7.56 11.54
CA VAL A 60 -7.83 6.67 11.91
C VAL A 60 -8.91 7.47 12.65
N ASN A 61 -8.53 8.30 13.62
CA ASN A 61 -9.49 9.02 14.46
C ASN A 61 -10.24 10.12 13.71
N LYS A 62 -9.53 10.89 12.89
CA LYS A 62 -10.11 12.04 12.17
C LYS A 62 -10.81 11.64 10.87
N VAL A 63 -10.37 10.56 10.22
CA VAL A 63 -10.92 10.14 8.92
C VAL A 63 -11.80 8.91 9.06
N LEU A 64 -11.24 7.79 9.52
CA LEU A 64 -11.91 6.49 9.50
C LEU A 64 -13.06 6.42 10.51
N MET A 65 -12.84 6.89 11.74
CA MET A 65 -13.81 6.77 12.83
C MET A 65 -15.05 7.67 12.65
N GLN A 66 -14.96 8.71 11.82
CA GLN A 66 -16.08 9.59 11.50
C GLN A 66 -16.87 9.14 10.26
N GLN A 67 -16.40 8.10 9.56
CA GLN A 67 -16.96 7.70 8.28
C GLN A 67 -18.38 7.10 8.44
N PRO A 68 -19.35 7.44 7.56
CA PRO A 68 -20.71 6.89 7.59
C PRO A 68 -20.77 5.36 7.54
N GLY A 69 -21.27 4.75 8.61
CA GLY A 69 -21.28 3.30 8.80
C GLY A 69 -20.23 2.89 9.83
N ILE A 70 -18.96 3.24 9.64
CA ILE A 70 -17.90 2.96 10.62
C ILE A 70 -18.18 3.62 11.97
N SER A 71 -18.65 4.87 11.98
CA SER A 71 -19.00 5.60 13.20
C SER A 71 -20.09 4.94 14.04
N SER A 72 -20.88 4.01 13.45
CA SER A 72 -21.91 3.23 14.15
C SER A 72 -21.39 1.94 14.80
N LEU A 73 -20.15 1.54 14.51
CA LEU A 73 -19.57 0.31 15.06
C LEU A 73 -19.32 0.48 16.57
N MET A 74 -19.78 -0.51 17.33
CA MET A 74 -19.62 -0.49 18.79
C MET A 74 -18.14 -0.63 19.18
N PRO A 75 -17.72 -0.10 20.35
CA PRO A 75 -16.35 -0.28 20.84
C PRO A 75 -15.89 -1.75 20.90
N SER A 76 -16.81 -2.68 21.16
CA SER A 76 -16.53 -4.12 21.16
C SER A 76 -16.06 -4.67 19.80
N PHE A 77 -16.45 -4.05 18.69
CA PHE A 77 -15.93 -4.41 17.37
C PHE A 77 -14.41 -4.15 17.31
N TRP A 78 -14.00 -2.95 17.71
CA TRP A 78 -12.60 -2.54 17.67
C TRP A 78 -11.76 -3.27 18.71
N GLN A 79 -12.17 -3.21 19.98
CA GLN A 79 -11.42 -3.72 21.12
C GLN A 79 -11.51 -5.25 21.29
N GLY A 80 -12.54 -5.89 20.73
CA GLY A 80 -12.76 -7.32 20.87
C GLY A 80 -12.50 -8.13 19.60
N ARG A 81 -12.68 -7.54 18.41
CA ARG A 81 -12.56 -8.26 17.14
C ARG A 81 -11.34 -7.82 16.35
N VAL A 82 -11.26 -6.54 15.99
CA VAL A 82 -10.18 -6.04 15.14
C VAL A 82 -8.84 -6.12 15.89
N ASP A 83 -8.81 -5.69 17.15
CA ASP A 83 -7.63 -5.80 18.03
C ASP A 83 -7.13 -7.25 18.12
N LEU A 84 -8.04 -8.20 18.40
CA LEU A 84 -7.70 -9.62 18.48
C LEU A 84 -7.19 -10.17 17.13
N LEU A 85 -7.83 -9.81 16.02
CA LEU A 85 -7.41 -10.26 14.68
C LEU A 85 -6.02 -9.73 14.32
N LEU A 86 -5.77 -8.44 14.53
CA LEU A 86 -4.47 -7.79 14.28
C LEU A 86 -3.39 -8.37 15.21
N SER A 87 -3.71 -8.56 16.49
CA SER A 87 -2.82 -9.21 17.46
C SER A 87 -2.45 -10.62 17.04
N LYS A 88 -3.41 -11.44 16.57
CA LYS A 88 -3.13 -12.80 16.07
C LYS A 88 -2.30 -12.82 14.79
N LEU A 89 -2.51 -11.86 13.89
CA LEU A 89 -1.68 -11.68 12.69
C LEU A 89 -0.24 -11.26 13.06
N ALA A 90 -0.08 -10.39 14.05
CA ALA A 90 1.24 -9.98 14.55
C ALA A 90 1.94 -11.16 15.26
N GLU A 91 1.25 -11.89 16.13
CA GLU A 91 1.74 -13.09 16.83
C GLU A 91 2.15 -14.21 15.87
N ALA A 92 1.50 -14.32 14.70
CA ALA A 92 1.88 -15.29 13.67
C ALA A 92 3.35 -15.14 13.23
N GLY A 93 3.93 -13.95 13.36
CA GLY A 93 5.35 -13.69 13.10
C GLY A 93 5.74 -14.07 11.68
N LEU A 94 4.95 -13.58 10.71
CA LEU A 94 5.16 -13.79 9.28
C LEU A 94 6.53 -13.25 8.86
N SER A 95 7.23 -14.02 8.03
CA SER A 95 8.61 -13.71 7.65
C SER A 95 8.77 -12.45 6.80
N ASP A 96 9.91 -11.77 6.97
CA ASP A 96 10.26 -10.56 6.21
C ASP A 96 11.19 -10.88 5.01
N SER A 97 11.41 -9.87 4.17
CA SER A 97 12.26 -9.87 2.98
C SER A 97 13.70 -10.25 3.31
N TYR A 98 14.18 -9.85 4.50
CA TYR A 98 15.53 -10.19 4.97
C TYR A 98 15.73 -11.70 5.07
N GLU A 99 14.85 -12.39 5.81
CA GLU A 99 14.90 -13.84 6.02
C GLU A 99 14.69 -14.60 4.70
N LYS A 100 13.78 -14.11 3.85
CA LYS A 100 13.46 -14.72 2.55
C LYS A 100 14.55 -14.54 1.50
N GLY A 101 15.51 -13.64 1.71
CA GLY A 101 16.60 -13.38 0.77
C GLY A 101 16.17 -12.65 -0.52
N GLY A 102 14.97 -12.06 -0.54
CA GLY A 102 14.37 -11.41 -1.71
C GLY A 102 13.18 -10.54 -1.31
N MET A 103 12.69 -9.73 -2.25
CA MET A 103 11.47 -8.95 -2.05
C MET A 103 10.24 -9.86 -2.03
N GLY A 104 9.25 -9.49 -1.22
CA GLY A 104 8.01 -10.24 -1.14
C GLY A 104 6.79 -9.33 -1.21
N ILE A 105 5.67 -9.88 -1.68
CA ILE A 105 4.41 -9.14 -1.93
C ILE A 105 4.03 -8.23 -0.77
N ARG A 106 4.10 -8.71 0.49
CA ARG A 106 3.72 -7.92 1.66
C ARG A 106 4.55 -6.64 1.76
N LYS A 107 5.85 -6.70 1.48
CA LYS A 107 6.74 -5.54 1.49
C LYS A 107 6.40 -4.59 0.35
N THR A 108 6.21 -5.13 -0.85
CA THR A 108 5.81 -4.40 -2.05
C THR A 108 4.52 -3.61 -1.85
N ILE A 109 3.48 -4.24 -1.30
CA ILE A 109 2.19 -3.59 -1.04
C ILE A 109 2.26 -2.65 0.16
N ALA A 110 2.96 -3.00 1.24
CA ALA A 110 3.05 -2.15 2.43
C ALA A 110 3.82 -0.84 2.14
N THR A 111 4.87 -0.90 1.34
CA THR A 111 5.61 0.29 0.88
C THR A 111 4.75 1.15 -0.06
N ALA A 112 3.97 0.53 -0.95
CA ALA A 112 3.00 1.24 -1.78
C ALA A 112 1.96 1.99 -0.92
N ALA A 113 1.41 1.31 0.08
CA ALA A 113 0.46 1.90 1.02
C ALA A 113 1.09 3.05 1.82
N ALA A 114 2.36 2.91 2.25
CA ALA A 114 3.07 3.95 2.99
C ALA A 114 3.12 5.27 2.23
N VAL A 115 3.41 5.22 0.94
CA VAL A 115 3.50 6.42 0.10
C VAL A 115 2.14 7.12 -0.06
N ILE A 116 1.04 6.36 -0.13
CA ILE A 116 -0.31 6.92 -0.18
C ILE A 116 -0.67 7.57 1.17
N VAL A 117 -0.46 6.83 2.27
CA VAL A 117 -0.74 7.28 3.64
C VAL A 117 0.05 8.54 3.97
N GLU A 118 1.33 8.58 3.58
CA GLU A 118 2.23 9.72 3.75
C GLU A 118 1.73 10.98 3.04
N SER A 119 1.16 10.84 1.83
CA SER A 119 0.60 11.98 1.09
C SER A 119 -0.60 12.60 1.83
N VAL A 120 -1.48 11.74 2.36
CA VAL A 120 -2.63 12.17 3.18
C VAL A 120 -2.16 12.78 4.50
N ALA A 121 -1.19 12.14 5.18
CA ALA A 121 -0.62 12.62 6.42
C ALA A 121 -0.02 14.01 6.29
N ARG A 122 0.72 14.30 5.21
CA ARG A 122 1.25 15.65 4.97
C ARG A 122 0.15 16.68 4.78
N GLY A 123 -0.91 16.33 4.06
CA GLY A 123 -2.05 17.22 3.86
C GLY A 123 -2.75 17.56 5.17
N MET A 124 -2.93 16.57 6.06
CA MET A 124 -3.57 16.78 7.37
C MET A 124 -2.66 17.49 8.38
N LEU A 125 -1.37 17.16 8.40
CA LEU A 125 -0.43 17.70 9.38
C LEU A 125 0.04 19.10 8.99
N GLY A 126 0.32 19.34 7.71
CA GLY A 126 0.82 20.62 7.20
C GLY A 126 -0.25 21.55 6.64
N GLY A 127 -1.38 21.01 6.17
CA GLY A 127 -2.39 21.78 5.44
C GLY A 127 -2.00 22.08 3.99
N LEU A 128 -3.00 22.37 3.17
CA LEU A 128 -2.88 22.85 1.80
C LEU A 128 -2.84 24.38 1.80
N PRO A 129 -1.77 25.05 1.34
CA PRO A 129 -1.73 26.51 1.28
C PRO A 129 -2.83 27.08 0.39
N ARG A 130 -3.56 28.09 0.87
CA ARG A 130 -4.69 28.69 0.13
C ARG A 130 -4.19 29.59 -1.01
N LYS A 131 -4.63 29.32 -2.25
CA LYS A 131 -4.47 30.25 -3.38
C LYS A 131 -5.42 31.44 -3.26
N GLN A 132 -5.05 32.59 -3.84
CA GLN A 132 -5.91 33.79 -3.92
C GLN A 132 -7.27 33.47 -4.55
N THR A 133 -7.26 32.70 -5.64
CA THR A 133 -8.46 32.20 -6.31
C THR A 133 -8.46 30.67 -6.26
N PRO A 134 -9.20 30.04 -5.34
CA PRO A 134 -9.21 28.58 -5.20
C PRO A 134 -9.76 27.83 -6.43
N MET A 135 -10.61 28.47 -7.23
CA MET A 135 -11.15 27.93 -8.48
C MET A 135 -11.12 28.99 -9.58
N PRO A 136 -10.00 29.13 -10.30
CA PRO A 136 -9.89 30.09 -11.39
C PRO A 136 -10.75 29.69 -12.59
N ASP A 137 -11.50 30.63 -13.15
CA ASP A 137 -12.31 30.43 -14.36
C ASP A 137 -11.41 30.51 -15.61
N HIS A 138 -10.84 29.38 -16.00
CA HIS A 138 -10.07 29.24 -17.25
C HIS A 138 -10.20 27.84 -17.86
N SER A 139 -9.87 27.73 -19.14
CA SER A 139 -9.91 26.46 -19.86
C SER A 139 -8.62 25.67 -19.71
N TYR A 140 -8.73 24.36 -19.56
CA TYR A 140 -7.59 23.44 -19.44
C TYR A 140 -7.35 22.68 -20.75
N ASN A 141 -6.10 22.59 -21.18
CA ASN A 141 -5.71 21.73 -22.30
C ASN A 141 -5.40 20.31 -21.82
N LEU A 142 -6.27 19.35 -22.16
CA LEU A 142 -6.08 17.92 -21.80
C LEU A 142 -4.82 17.28 -22.40
N SER A 143 -4.20 17.90 -23.39
CA SER A 143 -2.96 17.44 -24.01
C SER A 143 -1.69 18.06 -23.43
N SER A 144 -1.81 18.94 -22.42
CA SER A 144 -0.66 19.53 -21.71
C SER A 144 -0.56 18.95 -20.30
N ALA A 145 0.62 18.42 -19.97
CA ALA A 145 0.92 17.88 -18.65
C ALA A 145 0.83 18.97 -17.56
N GLU A 146 1.34 20.17 -17.85
CA GLU A 146 1.28 21.31 -16.95
C GLU A 146 -0.17 21.74 -16.68
N ASP A 147 -1.01 21.79 -17.70
CA ASP A 147 -2.41 22.19 -17.56
C ASP A 147 -3.22 21.17 -16.74
N ILE A 148 -3.09 19.86 -17.03
CA ILE A 148 -3.83 18.85 -16.25
C ILE A 148 -3.32 18.72 -14.81
N HIS A 149 -2.02 18.99 -14.57
CA HIS A 149 -1.46 19.07 -13.23
C HIS A 149 -2.01 20.29 -12.48
N SER A 150 -2.03 21.47 -13.13
CA SER A 150 -2.63 22.67 -12.56
C SER A 150 -4.11 22.50 -12.29
N ALA A 151 -4.85 21.81 -13.17
CA ALA A 151 -6.26 21.50 -12.97
C ALA A 151 -6.48 20.66 -11.71
N PHE A 152 -5.64 19.64 -11.49
CA PHE A 152 -5.75 18.81 -10.29
C PHE A 152 -5.44 19.60 -9.01
N ASP A 153 -4.45 20.49 -9.05
CA ASP A 153 -4.14 21.41 -7.94
C ASP A 153 -5.28 22.42 -7.69
N ASP A 154 -5.88 22.98 -8.73
CA ASP A 154 -7.06 23.85 -8.61
C ASP A 154 -8.29 23.08 -8.09
N LEU A 155 -8.45 21.81 -8.48
CA LEU A 155 -9.48 20.96 -7.91
C LEU A 155 -9.23 20.74 -6.41
N ALA A 156 -7.99 20.47 -6.01
CA ALA A 156 -7.60 20.33 -4.60
C ALA A 156 -7.91 21.60 -3.80
N GLN A 157 -7.57 22.78 -4.34
CA GLN A 157 -7.93 24.07 -3.75
C GLN A 157 -9.44 24.25 -3.64
N GLY A 158 -10.17 23.90 -4.70
CA GLY A 158 -11.62 24.01 -4.77
C GLY A 158 -12.35 23.06 -3.82
N VAL A 159 -11.84 21.85 -3.54
CA VAL A 159 -12.48 20.95 -2.57
C VAL A 159 -12.16 21.36 -1.13
N VAL A 160 -10.96 21.86 -0.85
CA VAL A 160 -10.56 22.28 0.50
C VAL A 160 -11.16 23.64 0.87
N TYR A 161 -11.12 24.61 -0.04
CA TYR A 161 -11.47 26.02 0.23
C TYR A 161 -12.68 26.56 -0.56
N GLY A 162 -13.17 25.83 -1.57
CA GLY A 162 -14.23 26.28 -2.47
C GLY A 162 -15.46 25.37 -2.48
N ASP A 163 -16.17 25.34 -3.61
CA ASP A 163 -17.38 24.54 -3.85
C ASP A 163 -17.15 23.40 -4.87
N ALA A 164 -15.90 23.01 -5.15
CA ALA A 164 -15.61 22.02 -6.20
C ALA A 164 -16.25 20.66 -5.93
N LEU A 165 -16.39 20.26 -4.66
CA LEU A 165 -17.10 19.03 -4.32
C LEU A 165 -18.59 19.12 -4.73
N ASP A 166 -19.24 20.26 -4.47
CA ASP A 166 -20.62 20.51 -4.89
C ASP A 166 -20.74 20.65 -6.42
N MET A 167 -19.71 21.20 -7.08
CA MET A 167 -19.58 21.19 -8.54
C MET A 167 -19.55 19.76 -9.09
N ILE A 168 -18.68 18.88 -8.59
CA ILE A 168 -18.58 17.47 -9.02
C ILE A 168 -19.93 16.77 -8.87
N ILE A 169 -20.60 16.96 -7.73
CA ILE A 169 -21.91 16.36 -7.48
C ILE A 169 -22.97 16.90 -8.46
N ARG A 170 -22.98 18.20 -8.78
CA ARG A 170 -23.88 18.78 -9.80
C ARG A 170 -23.60 18.22 -11.20
N ASP A 171 -22.34 18.08 -11.54
CA ASP A 171 -21.85 17.54 -12.81
C ASP A 171 -22.32 16.07 -12.98
N LEU A 172 -22.06 15.24 -11.96
CA LEU A 172 -22.53 13.85 -11.92
C LEU A 172 -24.07 13.74 -11.97
N ARG A 173 -24.83 14.70 -11.42
CA ARG A 173 -26.30 14.71 -11.59
C ARG A 173 -26.70 14.91 -13.05
N ARG A 174 -25.99 15.77 -13.78
CA ARG A 174 -26.33 16.19 -15.14
C ARG A 174 -26.10 15.08 -16.17
N SER A 175 -24.96 14.39 -16.11
CA SER A 175 -24.59 13.39 -17.11
C SER A 175 -23.79 12.23 -16.51
N ASP A 176 -23.91 11.07 -17.14
CA ASP A 176 -23.12 9.86 -16.88
C ASP A 176 -21.86 9.75 -17.77
N LYS A 177 -21.58 10.78 -18.57
CA LYS A 177 -20.44 10.87 -19.49
C LYS A 177 -19.41 11.87 -18.99
N LEU A 178 -18.13 11.62 -19.27
CA LEU A 178 -17.04 12.52 -18.84
C LEU A 178 -17.03 13.81 -19.66
N GLU A 179 -17.31 13.70 -20.96
CA GLU A 179 -17.22 14.80 -21.92
C GLU A 179 -18.23 15.92 -21.64
N ASP A 180 -19.32 15.56 -20.95
CA ASP A 180 -20.38 16.47 -20.55
C ASP A 180 -20.10 17.18 -19.21
N GLN A 181 -18.97 16.91 -18.53
CA GLN A 181 -18.64 17.48 -17.23
C GLN A 181 -17.88 18.81 -17.34
N SER A 182 -17.69 19.54 -16.24
CA SER A 182 -16.84 20.73 -16.22
C SER A 182 -15.41 20.42 -16.68
N GLN A 183 -14.77 21.38 -17.34
CA GLN A 183 -13.39 21.20 -17.84
C GLN A 183 -12.40 20.92 -16.70
N LEU A 184 -12.58 21.55 -15.55
CA LEU A 184 -11.80 21.27 -14.33
C LEU A 184 -11.90 19.79 -13.93
N TYR A 185 -13.10 19.23 -13.91
CA TYR A 185 -13.30 17.82 -13.57
C TYR A 185 -12.73 16.89 -14.64
N GLN A 186 -12.92 17.19 -15.93
CA GLN A 186 -12.34 16.41 -17.03
C GLN A 186 -10.81 16.33 -16.95
N ALA A 187 -10.14 17.49 -16.80
CA ALA A 187 -8.69 17.57 -16.68
C ALA A 187 -8.16 16.86 -15.44
N SER A 188 -8.86 16.98 -14.31
CA SER A 188 -8.49 16.31 -13.06
C SER A 188 -8.66 14.79 -13.15
N VAL A 189 -9.72 14.31 -13.82
CA VAL A 189 -9.92 12.88 -14.08
C VAL A 189 -8.81 12.34 -14.98
N GLU A 190 -8.42 13.07 -16.03
CA GLU A 190 -7.33 12.68 -16.91
C GLU A 190 -6.00 12.55 -16.15
N TYR A 191 -5.67 13.54 -15.30
CA TYR A 191 -4.51 13.45 -14.41
C TYR A 191 -4.60 12.23 -13.48
N ALA A 192 -5.74 12.01 -12.82
CA ALA A 192 -5.94 10.87 -11.92
C ALA A 192 -5.83 9.52 -12.64
N VAL A 193 -6.32 9.41 -13.87
CA VAL A 193 -6.21 8.21 -14.71
C VAL A 193 -4.75 7.87 -14.97
N ILE A 194 -3.92 8.86 -15.35
CA ILE A 194 -2.49 8.65 -15.60
C ILE A 194 -1.78 8.17 -14.33
N ILE A 195 -2.08 8.76 -13.18
CA ILE A 195 -1.49 8.37 -11.89
C ILE A 195 -1.92 6.95 -11.48
N ILE A 196 -3.22 6.62 -11.58
CA ILE A 196 -3.72 5.27 -11.26
C ILE A 196 -3.11 4.22 -12.20
N ALA A 197 -3.05 4.49 -13.51
CA ALA A 197 -2.44 3.61 -14.49
C ALA A 197 -0.95 3.37 -14.18
N SER A 198 -0.22 4.44 -13.87
CA SER A 198 1.20 4.38 -13.49
C SER A 198 1.42 3.57 -12.22
N PHE A 199 0.52 3.69 -11.25
CA PHE A 199 0.56 2.89 -10.02
C PHE A 199 0.30 1.40 -10.30
N LEU A 200 -0.72 1.06 -11.10
CA LEU A 200 -1.00 -0.33 -11.49
C LEU A 200 0.15 -0.93 -12.30
N HIS A 201 0.70 -0.19 -13.25
CA HIS A 201 1.88 -0.60 -14.02
C HIS A 201 3.07 -0.88 -13.10
N HIS A 202 3.33 -0.01 -12.12
CA HIS A 202 4.40 -0.25 -11.16
C HIS A 202 4.17 -1.51 -10.31
N ILE A 203 2.94 -1.74 -9.82
CA ILE A 203 2.57 -2.95 -9.06
C ILE A 203 2.82 -4.22 -9.87
N PHE A 204 2.31 -4.29 -11.10
CA PHE A 204 2.21 -5.55 -11.86
C PHE A 204 3.38 -5.81 -12.80
N VAL A 205 4.12 -4.77 -13.19
CA VAL A 205 5.20 -4.85 -14.19
C VAL A 205 6.56 -4.54 -13.60
N LEU A 206 6.70 -3.39 -12.92
CA LEU A 206 8.00 -2.90 -12.46
C LEU A 206 8.43 -3.50 -11.12
N SER A 207 7.48 -3.88 -10.28
CA SER A 207 7.77 -4.50 -8.99
C SER A 207 8.34 -5.92 -9.19
N PRO A 208 9.33 -6.36 -8.39
CA PRO A 208 9.92 -7.69 -8.49
C PRO A 208 8.90 -8.84 -8.42
N ASP A 209 7.83 -8.66 -7.64
CA ASP A 209 6.77 -9.65 -7.43
C ASP A 209 5.56 -9.50 -8.38
N GLY A 210 5.59 -8.54 -9.32
CA GLY A 210 4.44 -8.20 -10.16
C GLY A 210 3.82 -9.39 -10.91
N PRO A 211 4.60 -10.23 -11.62
CA PRO A 211 4.09 -11.42 -12.31
C PRO A 211 3.45 -12.45 -11.37
N TYR A 212 4.02 -12.59 -10.17
CA TYR A 212 3.50 -13.47 -9.14
C TYR A 212 2.19 -12.93 -8.55
N LEU A 213 2.10 -11.62 -8.29
CA LEU A 213 0.89 -10.95 -7.84
C LEU A 213 -0.24 -11.04 -8.89
N ALA A 214 0.08 -10.86 -10.17
CA ALA A 214 -0.87 -11.07 -11.26
C ALA A 214 -1.39 -12.52 -11.28
N THR A 215 -0.54 -13.49 -10.93
CA THR A 215 -0.93 -14.90 -10.81
C THR A 215 -1.85 -15.16 -9.63
N LEU A 216 -1.54 -14.60 -8.47
CA LEU A 216 -2.40 -14.65 -7.30
C LEU A 216 -3.78 -14.04 -7.59
N LEU A 217 -3.80 -12.86 -8.23
CA LEU A 217 -5.02 -12.16 -8.62
C LEU A 217 -5.89 -13.01 -9.56
N ALA A 218 -5.27 -13.61 -10.59
CA ALA A 218 -5.97 -14.50 -11.51
C ALA A 218 -6.56 -15.74 -10.82
N ASN A 219 -5.85 -16.29 -9.82
CA ASN A 219 -6.34 -17.44 -9.07
C ASN A 219 -7.57 -17.08 -8.21
N VAL A 220 -7.56 -15.92 -7.56
CA VAL A 220 -8.75 -15.40 -6.83
C VAL A 220 -9.90 -15.17 -7.79
N HIS A 221 -9.65 -14.45 -8.89
CA HIS A 221 -10.66 -14.10 -9.91
C HIS A 221 -11.34 -15.34 -10.50
N LYS A 222 -10.56 -16.38 -10.80
CA LYS A 222 -11.05 -17.64 -11.38
C LYS A 222 -12.03 -18.39 -10.46
N ILE A 223 -11.86 -18.32 -9.15
CA ILE A 223 -12.71 -19.05 -8.20
C ILE A 223 -13.83 -18.20 -7.59
N ALA A 224 -13.89 -16.91 -7.94
CA ALA A 224 -14.92 -16.01 -7.42
C ALA A 224 -16.32 -16.41 -7.95
N PRO A 225 -17.35 -16.50 -7.08
CA PRO A 225 -18.69 -16.95 -7.43
C PRO A 225 -19.53 -15.86 -8.13
N TYR A 226 -19.01 -15.21 -9.18
CA TYR A 226 -19.65 -14.04 -9.81
C TYR A 226 -21.10 -14.27 -10.20
N MET A 227 -21.45 -15.45 -10.72
CA MET A 227 -22.83 -15.76 -11.10
C MET A 227 -23.76 -15.80 -9.88
N ALA A 228 -23.36 -16.46 -8.80
CA ALA A 228 -24.15 -16.53 -7.58
C ALA A 228 -24.27 -15.14 -6.91
N ILE A 229 -23.17 -14.38 -6.86
CA ILE A 229 -23.18 -12.99 -6.35
C ILE A 229 -24.18 -12.14 -7.14
N LYS A 230 -24.09 -12.15 -8.47
CA LYS A 230 -25.01 -11.40 -9.35
C LYS A 230 -26.46 -11.85 -9.17
N GLN A 231 -26.72 -13.15 -9.06
CA GLN A 231 -28.06 -13.66 -8.82
C GLN A 231 -28.64 -13.20 -7.49
N THR A 232 -27.84 -13.21 -6.42
CA THR A 232 -28.27 -12.72 -5.11
C THR A 232 -28.53 -11.22 -5.11
N LEU A 233 -27.69 -10.43 -5.77
CA LEU A 233 -27.88 -8.97 -5.88
C LEU A 233 -29.16 -8.58 -6.64
N ARG A 234 -29.66 -9.44 -7.53
CA ARG A 234 -30.92 -9.23 -8.27
C ARG A 234 -32.18 -9.51 -7.45
N MET A 235 -32.06 -9.96 -6.21
CA MET A 235 -33.22 -10.15 -5.33
C MET A 235 -33.89 -8.80 -5.06
N GLY A 236 -35.20 -8.68 -5.31
CA GLY A 236 -35.88 -7.37 -5.31
C GLY A 236 -36.03 -6.70 -3.93
N ASN A 237 -35.89 -7.43 -2.82
CA ASN A 237 -35.92 -6.86 -1.48
C ASN A 237 -34.53 -6.85 -0.84
N ALA A 238 -34.09 -5.69 -0.34
CA ALA A 238 -32.76 -5.51 0.24
C ALA A 238 -32.47 -6.43 1.42
N ALA A 239 -33.43 -6.67 2.34
CA ALA A 239 -33.21 -7.56 3.47
C ALA A 239 -33.03 -9.02 3.01
N THR A 240 -33.81 -9.46 2.02
CA THR A 240 -33.65 -10.78 1.39
C THR A 240 -32.30 -10.89 0.66
N MET A 241 -31.89 -9.84 -0.06
CA MET A 241 -30.60 -9.76 -0.74
C MET A 241 -29.43 -9.86 0.25
N ILE A 242 -29.43 -9.03 1.30
CA ILE A 242 -28.39 -9.03 2.35
C ILE A 242 -28.32 -10.39 3.02
N ASN A 243 -29.45 -10.94 3.47
CA ASN A 243 -29.50 -12.27 4.09
C ASN A 243 -29.01 -13.36 3.13
N GLY A 244 -29.39 -13.28 1.85
CA GLY A 244 -28.90 -14.16 0.80
C GLY A 244 -27.39 -14.08 0.62
N MET A 245 -26.82 -12.87 0.62
CA MET A 245 -25.38 -12.64 0.45
C MET A 245 -24.60 -13.13 1.66
N MET A 246 -25.09 -12.83 2.86
CA MET A 246 -24.51 -13.30 4.12
C MET A 246 -24.56 -14.83 4.22
N LYS A 247 -25.64 -15.44 3.73
CA LYS A 247 -25.76 -16.90 3.68
C LYS A 247 -24.82 -17.52 2.64
N LEU A 248 -24.70 -16.89 1.46
CA LEU A 248 -23.79 -17.32 0.41
C LEU A 248 -22.32 -17.29 0.89
N MET A 249 -21.89 -16.18 1.48
CA MET A 249 -20.48 -15.94 1.79
C MET A 249 -20.06 -16.51 3.14
N LEU A 250 -20.91 -16.41 4.16
CA LEU A 250 -20.54 -16.61 5.56
C LEU A 250 -21.20 -17.80 6.24
N THR A 251 -22.13 -18.52 5.59
CA THR A 251 -22.63 -19.78 6.13
C THR A 251 -21.60 -20.88 5.94
N LYS A 252 -21.38 -21.67 7.00
CA LYS A 252 -20.50 -22.83 6.96
C LYS A 252 -20.98 -23.81 5.88
N LEU A 253 -20.08 -24.18 4.97
CA LEU A 253 -20.40 -25.11 3.89
C LEU A 253 -20.59 -26.51 4.46
N SER A 254 -21.58 -27.24 3.95
CA SER A 254 -21.70 -28.67 4.25
C SER A 254 -20.56 -29.43 3.58
N PHE A 255 -20.25 -30.63 4.09
CA PHE A 255 -19.23 -31.50 3.52
C PHE A 255 -19.42 -31.73 2.00
N THR A 256 -20.65 -31.94 1.54
CA THR A 256 -20.96 -32.15 0.11
C THR A 256 -20.80 -30.88 -0.73
N ALA A 257 -21.23 -29.72 -0.23
CA ALA A 257 -21.01 -28.44 -0.93
C ALA A 257 -19.51 -28.11 -1.00
N MET A 258 -18.78 -28.45 0.05
CA MET A 258 -17.33 -28.27 0.17
C MET A 258 -16.53 -29.12 -0.83
N THR A 259 -16.95 -30.35 -1.11
CA THR A 259 -16.29 -31.21 -2.12
C THR A 259 -16.63 -30.84 -3.55
N ASN A 260 -17.81 -30.26 -3.78
CA ASN A 260 -18.25 -29.84 -5.11
C ASN A 260 -17.68 -28.46 -5.52
N TRP A 261 -17.27 -27.64 -4.56
CA TRP A 261 -16.68 -26.34 -4.83
C TRP A 261 -15.24 -26.48 -5.37
N VAL A 262 -15.07 -26.24 -6.68
CA VAL A 262 -13.79 -26.22 -7.43
C VAL A 262 -12.92 -27.47 -7.21
N GLY A 263 -13.54 -28.66 -7.21
CA GLY A 263 -12.85 -29.93 -7.43
C GLY A 263 -11.79 -30.36 -6.39
N LEU A 264 -11.80 -29.80 -5.19
CA LEU A 264 -10.87 -30.17 -4.12
C LEU A 264 -11.45 -31.30 -3.26
N SER A 265 -10.84 -32.49 -3.37
CA SER A 265 -11.16 -33.65 -2.54
C SER A 265 -10.22 -33.80 -1.35
N LYS A 266 -10.79 -34.24 -0.21
CA LYS A 266 -10.18 -34.61 1.09
C LYS A 266 -9.10 -33.67 1.62
N ASN A 267 -9.47 -32.82 2.58
CA ASN A 267 -8.68 -32.49 3.78
C ASN A 267 -9.53 -31.76 4.83
N GLU A 268 -9.05 -31.82 6.08
CA GLU A 268 -9.60 -31.54 7.43
C GLU A 268 -10.28 -30.17 7.70
N ASN A 269 -10.76 -29.47 6.67
CA ASN A 269 -11.31 -28.12 6.80
C ASN A 269 -12.84 -28.13 7.02
N GLU A 270 -13.34 -28.97 7.92
CA GLU A 270 -14.77 -28.95 8.29
C GLU A 270 -15.15 -27.60 8.91
N GLY A 271 -16.22 -26.97 8.41
CA GLY A 271 -16.81 -25.79 9.04
C GLY A 271 -16.34 -24.42 8.56
N MET A 272 -15.60 -24.31 7.44
CA MET A 272 -15.31 -23.02 6.80
C MET A 272 -16.54 -22.51 6.00
N ASN A 273 -16.71 -21.19 5.95
CA ASN A 273 -17.62 -20.57 5.00
C ASN A 273 -16.98 -20.38 3.61
N LEU A 274 -17.74 -19.86 2.63
CA LEU A 274 -17.27 -19.70 1.26
C LEU A 274 -16.10 -18.71 1.16
N LEU A 275 -16.13 -17.60 1.90
CA LEU A 275 -15.02 -16.63 1.91
C LEU A 275 -13.71 -17.25 2.42
N GLN A 276 -13.78 -17.90 3.58
CA GLN A 276 -12.65 -18.62 4.18
C GLN A 276 -12.15 -19.74 3.24
N ARG A 277 -13.05 -20.39 2.51
CA ARG A 277 -12.70 -21.42 1.52
C ARG A 277 -11.96 -20.84 0.32
N ILE A 278 -12.37 -19.68 -0.20
CA ILE A 278 -11.67 -18.97 -1.27
C ILE A 278 -10.25 -18.64 -0.81
N ILE A 279 -10.10 -18.03 0.37
CA ILE A 279 -8.79 -17.70 0.98
C ILE A 279 -7.93 -18.95 1.12
N SER A 280 -8.43 -20.00 1.78
CA SER A 280 -7.68 -21.24 2.02
C SER A 280 -7.30 -21.95 0.72
N THR A 281 -8.17 -21.92 -0.30
CA THR A 281 -7.90 -22.57 -1.60
C THR A 281 -6.79 -21.87 -2.35
N VAL A 282 -6.82 -20.54 -2.43
CA VAL A 282 -5.79 -19.75 -3.11
C VAL A 282 -4.43 -19.93 -2.42
N LEU A 283 -4.40 -19.85 -1.09
CA LEU A 283 -3.18 -20.09 -0.32
C LEU A 283 -2.69 -21.54 -0.43
N ALA A 284 -3.59 -22.52 -0.60
CA ALA A 284 -3.22 -23.91 -0.83
C ALA A 284 -2.60 -24.14 -2.21
N TYR A 285 -3.15 -23.52 -3.27
CA TYR A 285 -2.56 -23.57 -4.62
C TYR A 285 -1.13 -23.03 -4.61
N ASP A 286 -0.97 -21.88 -3.98
CA ASP A 286 0.31 -21.21 -3.82
C ASP A 286 1.30 -22.06 -2.99
N ASN A 287 0.84 -22.65 -1.88
CA ASN A 287 1.64 -23.55 -1.06
C ASN A 287 2.15 -24.80 -1.80
N MET A 288 1.41 -25.32 -2.79
CA MET A 288 1.85 -26.48 -3.56
C MET A 288 3.11 -26.17 -4.38
N GLU A 289 3.24 -24.95 -4.92
CA GLU A 289 4.43 -24.53 -5.66
C GLU A 289 5.66 -24.49 -4.74
N PHE A 290 5.54 -23.89 -3.56
CA PHE A 290 6.63 -23.85 -2.58
C PHE A 290 7.00 -25.23 -2.03
N LYS A 291 6.02 -26.12 -1.80
CA LYS A 291 6.27 -27.51 -1.38
C LYS A 291 7.02 -28.28 -2.46
N SER A 292 6.66 -28.08 -3.73
CA SER A 292 7.38 -28.65 -4.87
C SER A 292 8.82 -28.12 -4.95
N ALA A 293 9.00 -26.79 -4.83
CA ALA A 293 10.33 -26.17 -4.81
C ALA A 293 11.21 -26.73 -3.70
N ALA A 294 10.72 -26.76 -2.45
CA ALA A 294 11.44 -27.34 -1.32
C ALA A 294 11.82 -28.81 -1.57
N SER A 295 10.91 -29.63 -2.10
CA SER A 295 11.20 -31.04 -2.42
C SER A 295 12.24 -31.21 -3.54
N ASN A 296 12.25 -30.31 -4.51
CA ASN A 296 13.23 -30.32 -5.59
C ASN A 296 14.63 -29.95 -5.06
N ILE A 297 14.71 -28.98 -4.15
CA ILE A 297 15.96 -28.59 -3.49
C ILE A 297 16.52 -29.76 -2.66
N GLU A 298 15.68 -30.46 -1.88
CA GLU A 298 16.10 -31.65 -1.11
C GLU A 298 16.69 -32.77 -1.98
N LYS A 299 16.31 -32.84 -3.27
CA LYS A 299 16.78 -33.84 -4.25
C LYS A 299 17.91 -33.33 -5.14
N SER A 300 18.28 -32.07 -5.02
CA SER A 300 19.32 -31.45 -5.84
C SER A 300 20.69 -32.05 -5.54
N LYS A 301 21.57 -32.06 -6.54
CA LYS A 301 22.99 -32.43 -6.35
C LYS A 301 23.72 -31.45 -5.44
N ASP A 302 23.28 -30.20 -5.46
CA ASP A 302 23.81 -29.12 -4.65
C ASP A 302 23.03 -28.94 -3.33
N ALA A 303 22.21 -29.93 -2.92
CA ALA A 303 21.53 -29.86 -1.64
C ALA A 303 22.56 -29.81 -0.49
N PRO A 304 22.33 -28.97 0.55
CA PRO A 304 23.10 -29.08 1.78
C PRO A 304 22.78 -30.42 2.48
N SER A 305 23.61 -30.83 3.46
CA SER A 305 23.43 -32.14 4.10
C SER A 305 22.08 -32.25 4.83
N LYS A 306 21.65 -33.48 5.13
CA LYS A 306 20.37 -33.72 5.84
C LYS A 306 20.33 -33.03 7.21
N GLU A 307 21.47 -32.92 7.88
CA GLU A 307 21.63 -32.23 9.15
C GLU A 307 21.36 -30.72 9.00
N HIS A 308 21.88 -30.09 7.96
CA HIS A 308 21.61 -28.68 7.64
C HIS A 308 20.13 -28.45 7.33
N LEU A 309 19.53 -29.29 6.48
CA LEU A 309 18.09 -29.20 6.16
C LEU A 309 17.22 -29.36 7.42
N LYS A 310 17.61 -30.26 8.33
CA LYS A 310 16.95 -30.45 9.63
C LYS A 310 17.12 -29.23 10.53
N ALA A 311 18.30 -28.61 10.58
CA ALA A 311 18.55 -27.39 11.34
C ALA A 311 17.68 -26.23 10.86
N ILE A 312 17.53 -26.04 9.55
CA ILE A 312 16.61 -25.05 8.97
C ILE A 312 15.18 -25.33 9.44
N LYS A 313 14.68 -26.57 9.29
CA LYS A 313 13.33 -26.95 9.75
C LYS A 313 13.13 -26.67 11.24
N ALA A 314 14.12 -27.01 12.07
CA ALA A 314 14.06 -26.79 13.52
C ALA A 314 14.01 -25.29 13.87
N HIS A 315 14.79 -24.46 13.18
CA HIS A 315 14.77 -23.01 13.36
C HIS A 315 13.40 -22.39 13.06
N LEU A 316 12.64 -22.89 12.07
CA LEU A 316 11.27 -22.40 11.82
C LEU A 316 10.29 -22.66 12.97
N GLN A 317 10.58 -23.62 13.85
CA GLN A 317 9.75 -23.96 15.01
C GLN A 317 10.13 -23.16 16.27
N GLN A 318 11.20 -22.36 16.20
CA GLN A 318 11.63 -21.51 17.30
C GLN A 318 10.66 -20.34 17.53
N SER A 319 10.76 -19.75 18.72
CA SER A 319 10.01 -18.54 19.08
C SER A 319 10.36 -17.37 18.15
N ARG A 320 9.48 -16.36 18.10
CA ARG A 320 9.75 -15.15 17.30
C ARG A 320 11.01 -14.43 17.79
N GLU A 321 11.20 -14.41 19.10
CA GLU A 321 12.34 -13.79 19.77
C GLU A 321 13.66 -14.46 19.36
N GLU A 322 13.69 -15.79 19.32
CA GLU A 322 14.88 -16.54 18.88
C GLU A 322 15.19 -16.31 17.40
N ARG A 323 14.17 -16.28 16.54
CA ARG A 323 14.36 -15.99 15.11
C ARG A 323 14.86 -14.57 14.89
N ASN A 324 14.29 -13.59 15.59
CA ASN A 324 14.76 -12.21 15.54
C ASN A 324 16.20 -12.07 16.01
N ARG A 325 16.60 -12.76 17.10
CA ARG A 325 18.00 -12.78 17.54
C ARG A 325 18.94 -13.35 16.48
N ALA A 326 18.52 -14.39 15.76
CA ALA A 326 19.32 -14.92 14.65
C ALA A 326 19.45 -13.91 13.51
N THR A 327 18.37 -13.18 13.19
CA THR A 327 18.39 -12.07 12.23
C THR A 327 19.31 -10.94 12.69
N ASP A 328 19.20 -10.48 13.93
CA ASP A 328 20.04 -9.42 14.49
C ASP A 328 21.53 -9.80 14.44
N ARG A 329 21.84 -11.04 14.81
CA ARG A 329 23.20 -11.59 14.73
C ARG A 329 23.70 -11.68 13.28
N SER A 330 22.84 -12.12 12.35
CA SER A 330 23.14 -12.16 10.91
C SER A 330 23.49 -10.77 10.37
N ILE A 331 22.75 -9.74 10.80
CA ILE A 331 23.01 -8.34 10.44
C ILE A 331 24.33 -7.86 11.03
N GLN A 332 24.53 -8.00 12.35
CA GLN A 332 25.71 -7.49 13.07
C GLN A 332 27.01 -8.17 12.62
N GLU A 333 26.98 -9.48 12.41
CA GLU A 333 28.17 -10.24 12.02
C GLU A 333 28.39 -10.26 10.49
N SER A 334 27.49 -9.68 9.70
CA SER A 334 27.51 -9.74 8.23
C SER A 334 27.64 -11.19 7.71
N LYS A 335 26.92 -12.09 8.36
CA LYS A 335 26.80 -13.50 7.98
C LYS A 335 25.43 -13.73 7.39
N SER A 336 25.28 -14.70 6.49
CA SER A 336 23.93 -15.04 6.04
C SER A 336 23.12 -15.71 7.14
N ILE A 337 21.80 -15.56 7.04
CA ILE A 337 20.87 -16.08 8.04
C ILE A 337 21.01 -17.60 8.22
N VAL A 338 21.21 -18.35 7.12
CA VAL A 338 21.42 -19.80 7.19
C VAL A 338 22.74 -20.18 7.84
N THR A 339 23.80 -19.38 7.66
CA THR A 339 25.06 -19.58 8.38
C THR A 339 24.86 -19.39 9.88
N VAL A 340 24.15 -18.34 10.31
CA VAL A 340 23.84 -18.14 11.73
C VAL A 340 23.00 -19.30 12.29
N ILE A 341 22.03 -19.82 11.54
CA ILE A 341 21.22 -20.98 11.93
C ILE A 341 22.11 -22.22 12.18
N PHE A 342 23.11 -22.45 11.34
CA PHE A 342 24.04 -23.59 11.45
C PHE A 342 25.02 -23.46 12.61
N GLU A 343 25.58 -22.26 12.82
CA GLU A 343 26.46 -21.97 13.96
C GLU A 343 25.74 -22.05 15.30
N SER A 344 24.42 -21.83 15.31
CA SER A 344 23.60 -21.84 16.52
C SER A 344 23.13 -23.25 16.94
N GLN A 345 23.55 -24.31 16.23
CA GLN A 345 23.27 -25.69 16.63
C GLN A 345 24.21 -26.15 17.76
N ASP A 346 23.80 -27.17 18.51
CA ASP A 346 24.63 -27.82 19.53
C ASP A 346 24.75 -29.34 19.25
N PRO A 347 25.93 -29.83 18.81
CA PRO A 347 27.13 -29.05 18.44
C PRO A 347 26.91 -28.23 17.15
N PRO A 348 27.69 -27.15 16.91
CA PRO A 348 27.59 -26.35 15.69
C PRO A 348 27.80 -27.17 14.43
N LEU A 349 27.03 -26.89 13.37
CA LEU A 349 27.21 -27.52 12.06
C LEU A 349 28.30 -26.79 11.24
N SER A 350 28.91 -27.51 10.30
CA SER A 350 29.93 -26.91 9.41
C SER A 350 29.31 -25.82 8.53
N THR A 351 29.95 -24.66 8.49
CA THR A 351 29.54 -23.54 7.61
C THR A 351 30.33 -23.49 6.30
N GLU A 352 31.23 -24.45 6.08
CA GLU A 352 32.05 -24.60 4.86
C GLU A 352 31.23 -25.26 3.73
N LEU A 353 30.15 -24.60 3.32
CA LEU A 353 29.32 -25.02 2.19
C LEU A 353 29.90 -24.46 0.89
N SER A 354 29.75 -25.22 -0.21
CA SER A 354 30.00 -24.65 -1.54
C SER A 354 29.01 -23.50 -1.82
N ALA A 355 29.37 -22.58 -2.72
CA ALA A 355 28.47 -21.48 -3.09
C ALA A 355 27.09 -21.96 -3.58
N ALA A 356 27.07 -23.09 -4.31
CA ALA A 356 25.83 -23.71 -4.77
C ALA A 356 25.01 -24.27 -3.58
N GLN A 357 25.65 -25.00 -2.66
CA GLN A 357 24.98 -25.52 -1.46
C GLN A 357 24.45 -24.43 -0.55
N HIS A 358 25.20 -23.33 -0.41
CA HIS A 358 24.77 -22.17 0.36
C HIS A 358 23.53 -21.51 -0.26
N THR A 359 23.54 -21.35 -1.59
CA THR A 359 22.40 -20.79 -2.33
C THR A 359 21.16 -21.68 -2.18
N GLU A 360 21.32 -23.01 -2.30
CA GLU A 360 20.22 -23.95 -2.09
C GLU A 360 19.71 -23.96 -0.65
N ALA A 361 20.59 -23.76 0.36
CA ALA A 361 20.16 -23.59 1.74
C ALA A 361 19.29 -22.33 1.95
N LEU A 362 19.67 -21.19 1.36
CA LEU A 362 18.87 -19.96 1.38
C LEU A 362 17.52 -20.14 0.68
N ASN A 363 17.51 -20.74 -0.51
CA ASN A 363 16.28 -21.02 -1.25
C ASN A 363 15.36 -21.96 -0.48
N TYR A 364 15.93 -22.97 0.18
CA TYR A 364 15.19 -23.92 0.99
C TYR A 364 14.53 -23.23 2.18
N TYR A 365 15.28 -22.39 2.90
CA TYR A 365 14.75 -21.59 4.00
C TYR A 365 13.62 -20.68 3.54
N SER A 366 13.80 -19.94 2.44
CA SER A 366 12.78 -19.05 1.85
C SER A 366 11.51 -19.79 1.44
N ALA A 367 11.64 -20.99 0.84
CA ALA A 367 10.50 -21.84 0.49
C ALA A 367 9.74 -22.32 1.74
N LEU A 368 10.44 -22.77 2.78
CA LEU A 368 9.82 -23.19 4.04
C LEU A 368 9.13 -22.05 4.78
N LEU A 369 9.74 -20.85 4.81
CA LEU A 369 9.12 -19.66 5.38
C LEU A 369 7.83 -19.30 4.62
N SER A 370 7.86 -19.40 3.30
CA SER A 370 6.69 -19.14 2.46
C SER A 370 5.55 -20.12 2.78
N ILE A 371 5.85 -21.41 2.94
CA ILE A 371 4.88 -22.43 3.36
C ILE A 371 4.29 -22.09 4.74
N ARG A 372 5.16 -21.84 5.72
CA ARG A 372 4.77 -21.50 7.10
C ARG A 372 3.86 -20.27 7.14
N ASP A 373 4.23 -19.20 6.45
CA ASP A 373 3.47 -17.95 6.46
C ASP A 373 2.03 -18.15 5.95
N ARG A 374 1.86 -18.95 4.89
CA ARG A 374 0.54 -19.25 4.31
C ARG A 374 -0.30 -20.14 5.22
N GLU A 375 0.33 -21.13 5.85
CA GLU A 375 -0.34 -21.95 6.87
C GLU A 375 -0.80 -21.08 8.05
N LYS A 376 0.03 -20.15 8.53
CA LYS A 376 -0.37 -19.19 9.58
C LYS A 376 -1.47 -18.23 9.15
N LEU A 377 -1.45 -17.74 7.92
CA LEU A 377 -2.52 -16.90 7.39
C LEU A 377 -3.86 -17.65 7.32
N VAL A 378 -3.85 -18.93 6.92
CA VAL A 378 -5.04 -19.80 6.96
C VAL A 378 -5.50 -20.03 8.39
N ASP A 379 -4.58 -20.26 9.33
CA ASP A 379 -4.93 -20.48 10.73
C ASP A 379 -5.65 -19.27 11.32
N VAL A 380 -5.09 -18.06 11.12
CA VAL A 380 -5.68 -16.82 11.65
C VAL A 380 -6.98 -16.44 10.93
N SER A 381 -7.03 -16.55 9.60
CA SER A 381 -8.18 -16.06 8.82
C SER A 381 -9.34 -17.05 8.75
N CYS A 382 -9.05 -18.36 8.84
CA CYS A 382 -10.04 -19.40 8.54
C CYS A 382 -10.25 -20.42 9.65
N ARG A 383 -9.37 -20.49 10.67
CA ARG A 383 -9.43 -21.52 11.72
C ARG A 383 -9.41 -20.95 13.14
N LEU A 384 -9.40 -19.63 13.30
CA LEU A 384 -9.45 -19.01 14.60
C LEU A 384 -10.74 -19.41 15.33
N VAL A 385 -10.61 -19.77 16.61
CA VAL A 385 -11.74 -20.12 17.47
C VAL A 385 -11.75 -19.15 18.66
N PRO A 386 -12.80 -18.34 18.85
CA PRO A 386 -14.00 -18.21 18.00
C PRO A 386 -13.70 -17.61 16.62
N ASP A 387 -14.63 -17.77 15.66
CA ASP A 387 -14.49 -17.24 14.28
C ASP A 387 -14.67 -15.72 14.25
N ILE A 388 -13.61 -14.99 14.58
CA ILE A 388 -13.62 -13.53 14.69
C ILE A 388 -13.80 -12.86 13.33
N LEU A 389 -13.18 -13.38 12.27
CA LEU A 389 -13.23 -12.74 10.95
C LEU A 389 -14.65 -12.73 10.39
N THR A 390 -15.36 -13.87 10.46
CA THR A 390 -16.74 -13.95 9.99
C THR A 390 -17.65 -12.99 10.75
N GLU A 391 -17.50 -12.93 12.07
CA GLU A 391 -18.32 -12.05 12.90
C GLU A 391 -17.99 -10.57 12.71
N ALA A 392 -16.71 -10.22 12.49
CA ALA A 392 -16.33 -8.86 12.13
C ALA A 392 -16.99 -8.43 10.80
N ILE A 393 -17.02 -9.31 9.79
CA ILE A 393 -17.71 -9.02 8.53
C ILE A 393 -19.22 -8.85 8.76
N ARG A 394 -19.84 -9.67 9.63
CA ARG A 394 -21.27 -9.50 9.98
C ARG A 394 -21.56 -8.13 10.58
N GLU A 395 -20.73 -7.68 11.51
CA GLU A 395 -20.91 -6.37 12.15
C GLU A 395 -20.70 -5.21 11.17
N VAL A 396 -19.70 -5.30 10.28
CA VAL A 396 -19.52 -4.30 9.22
C VAL A 396 -20.73 -4.27 8.28
N VAL A 397 -21.22 -5.42 7.81
CA VAL A 397 -22.41 -5.46 6.95
C VAL A 397 -23.65 -4.91 7.67
N ALA A 398 -23.80 -5.17 8.96
CA ALA A 398 -24.88 -4.62 9.76
C ALA A 398 -24.77 -3.09 9.92
N ALA A 399 -23.56 -2.57 10.15
CA ALA A 399 -23.29 -1.14 10.26
C ALA A 399 -23.59 -0.38 8.96
N TYR A 400 -23.30 -1.01 7.81
CA TYR A 400 -23.61 -0.46 6.49
C TYR A 400 -25.00 -0.81 5.96
N GLU A 401 -25.83 -1.55 6.71
CA GLU A 401 -27.11 -2.04 6.23
C GLU A 401 -28.04 -0.93 5.67
N PRO A 402 -28.16 0.26 6.31
CA PRO A 402 -28.98 1.35 5.77
C PRO A 402 -28.46 1.86 4.42
N ILE A 403 -27.13 1.95 4.28
CA ILE A 403 -26.46 2.39 3.05
C ILE A 403 -26.64 1.33 1.97
N ILE A 404 -26.38 0.05 2.29
CA ILE A 404 -26.53 -1.09 1.36
C ILE A 404 -27.98 -1.15 0.84
N ARG A 405 -28.97 -0.95 1.71
CA ARG A 405 -30.38 -0.88 1.30
C ARG A 405 -30.62 0.24 0.29
N SER A 406 -30.22 1.47 0.63
CA SER A 406 -30.44 2.63 -0.25
C SER A 406 -29.77 2.45 -1.62
N VAL A 407 -28.54 1.92 -1.64
CA VAL A 407 -27.83 1.65 -2.89
C VAL A 407 -28.47 0.51 -3.68
N HIS A 408 -28.91 -0.57 -3.03
CA HIS A 408 -29.59 -1.68 -3.71
C HIS A 408 -30.92 -1.27 -4.35
N GLU A 409 -31.67 -0.38 -3.72
CA GLU A 409 -32.93 0.15 -4.25
C GLU A 409 -32.70 1.12 -5.41
N GLY A 410 -31.61 1.89 -5.39
CA GLY A 410 -31.31 2.92 -6.38
C GLY A 410 -30.39 2.51 -7.53
N VAL A 411 -29.65 1.40 -7.41
CA VAL A 411 -28.56 1.07 -8.35
C VAL A 411 -28.56 -0.43 -8.67
N ASP A 412 -28.38 -0.77 -9.94
CA ASP A 412 -28.17 -2.17 -10.36
C ASP A 412 -26.80 -2.68 -9.90
N LEU A 413 -26.72 -3.17 -8.66
CA LEU A 413 -25.52 -3.77 -8.09
C LEU A 413 -25.04 -4.99 -8.89
N SER A 414 -25.93 -5.72 -9.57
CA SER A 414 -25.52 -6.85 -10.42
C SER A 414 -24.76 -6.38 -11.66
N ALA A 415 -25.15 -5.25 -12.26
CA ALA A 415 -24.42 -4.64 -13.35
C ALA A 415 -23.04 -4.14 -12.88
N VAL A 416 -22.99 -3.46 -11.72
CA VAL A 416 -21.74 -3.00 -11.09
C VAL A 416 -20.74 -4.13 -10.89
N VAL A 417 -21.18 -5.29 -10.37
CA VAL A 417 -20.30 -6.47 -10.24
C VAL A 417 -19.87 -7.02 -11.60
N GLY A 418 -20.73 -6.94 -12.62
CA GLY A 418 -20.39 -7.34 -13.98
C GLY A 418 -19.30 -6.46 -14.59
N ASP A 419 -19.41 -5.14 -14.44
CA ASP A 419 -18.42 -4.18 -14.91
C ASP A 419 -17.08 -4.34 -14.18
N LEU A 420 -17.10 -4.54 -12.85
CA LEU A 420 -15.89 -4.84 -12.08
C LEU A 420 -15.23 -6.15 -12.55
N GLN A 421 -16.03 -7.18 -12.82
CA GLN A 421 -15.51 -8.44 -13.36
C GLN A 421 -14.77 -8.22 -14.69
N LEU A 422 -15.31 -7.39 -15.59
CA LEU A 422 -14.69 -7.05 -16.88
C LEU A 422 -13.39 -6.25 -16.71
N PHE A 423 -13.35 -5.30 -15.78
CA PHE A 423 -12.12 -4.59 -15.44
C PHE A 423 -11.03 -5.55 -14.96
N MET A 424 -11.38 -6.47 -14.07
CA MET A 424 -10.44 -7.49 -13.59
C MET A 424 -9.95 -8.42 -14.70
N ASP A 425 -10.84 -8.84 -15.61
CA ASP A 425 -10.48 -9.64 -16.79
C ASP A 425 -9.40 -8.94 -17.64
N ASP A 426 -9.62 -7.67 -17.96
CA ASP A 426 -8.69 -6.88 -18.78
C ASP A 426 -7.38 -6.58 -18.03
N LEU A 427 -7.45 -6.24 -16.74
CA LEU A 427 -6.27 -6.00 -15.90
C LEU A 427 -5.39 -7.25 -15.80
N ILE A 428 -5.98 -8.42 -15.54
CA ILE A 428 -5.24 -9.68 -15.49
C ILE A 428 -4.60 -10.00 -16.84
N LYS A 429 -5.32 -9.72 -17.94
CA LYS A 429 -4.86 -9.98 -19.30
C LYS A 429 -3.63 -9.14 -19.67
N ILE A 430 -3.63 -7.83 -19.37
CA ILE A 430 -2.48 -6.96 -19.64
C ILE A 430 -1.31 -7.24 -18.68
N SER A 431 -1.60 -7.61 -17.42
CA SER A 431 -0.59 -7.85 -16.38
C SER A 431 0.15 -9.18 -16.51
N LYS A 432 -0.16 -10.00 -17.53
CA LYS A 432 0.44 -11.32 -17.72
C LYS A 432 1.01 -11.48 -19.14
N PRO A 433 2.14 -12.19 -19.27
CA PRO A 433 2.67 -12.51 -20.59
C PRO A 433 1.67 -13.38 -21.35
N ASN A 434 1.60 -13.18 -22.67
CA ASN A 434 0.73 -13.99 -23.52
C ASN A 434 1.24 -15.44 -23.53
N PRO A 435 0.46 -16.42 -23.04
CA PRO A 435 0.92 -17.81 -22.94
C PRO A 435 1.16 -18.46 -24.32
N LYS A 436 0.66 -17.86 -25.40
CA LYS A 436 0.83 -18.36 -26.78
C LYS A 436 2.06 -17.79 -27.49
N ALA A 437 2.66 -16.72 -26.97
CA ALA A 437 3.84 -16.12 -27.58
C ALA A 437 5.08 -16.97 -27.28
N LYS A 438 5.99 -17.07 -28.25
CA LYS A 438 7.26 -17.81 -28.13
C LYS A 438 8.37 -16.85 -27.70
N GLY A 439 9.14 -17.24 -26.69
CA GLY A 439 10.27 -16.46 -26.18
C GLY A 439 9.88 -15.43 -25.11
N THR A 440 10.87 -14.64 -24.69
CA THR A 440 10.68 -13.52 -23.76
C THR A 440 9.86 -12.43 -24.43
N GLN A 441 8.89 -11.88 -23.71
CA GLN A 441 8.00 -10.83 -24.21
C GLN A 441 8.42 -9.46 -23.67
N GLN A 442 8.11 -8.42 -24.44
CA GLN A 442 8.23 -7.05 -23.95
C GLN A 442 7.10 -6.77 -22.94
N PRO A 443 7.42 -6.22 -21.76
CA PRO A 443 6.42 -5.84 -20.78
C PRO A 443 5.48 -4.77 -21.36
N PRO A 444 4.22 -4.70 -20.89
CA PRO A 444 3.32 -3.64 -21.30
C PRO A 444 3.82 -2.25 -20.87
N SER A 445 3.50 -1.21 -21.64
CA SER A 445 3.85 0.18 -21.31
C SER A 445 2.85 0.82 -20.34
N VAL A 446 3.19 1.99 -19.82
CA VAL A 446 2.27 2.77 -18.97
C VAL A 446 1.03 3.19 -19.78
N GLU A 447 1.20 3.54 -21.05
CA GLU A 447 0.10 3.95 -21.94
C GLU A 447 -0.95 2.85 -22.11
N GLU A 448 -0.56 1.57 -22.19
CA GLU A 448 -1.53 0.47 -22.24
C GLU A 448 -2.37 0.37 -20.96
N TYR A 449 -1.79 0.68 -19.79
CA TYR A 449 -2.55 0.80 -18.53
C TYR A 449 -3.42 2.06 -18.48
N VAL A 450 -2.99 3.15 -19.12
CA VAL A 450 -3.80 4.37 -19.26
C VAL A 450 -5.02 4.07 -20.12
N GLU A 451 -4.86 3.37 -21.23
CA GLU A 451 -5.97 2.92 -22.08
C GLU A 451 -6.95 2.02 -21.32
N LEU A 452 -6.42 1.07 -20.52
CA LEU A 452 -7.24 0.25 -19.61
C LEU A 452 -8.07 1.12 -18.67
N CYS A 453 -7.43 2.08 -17.99
CA CYS A 453 -8.10 2.94 -17.01
C CYS A 453 -9.13 3.87 -17.69
N ARG A 454 -8.80 4.48 -18.84
CA ARG A 454 -9.73 5.30 -19.63
C ARG A 454 -10.96 4.50 -20.06
N LYS A 455 -10.76 3.28 -20.59
CA LYS A 455 -11.85 2.37 -21.00
C LYS A 455 -12.85 2.12 -19.88
N HIS A 456 -12.36 1.89 -18.66
CA HIS A 456 -13.20 1.55 -17.51
C HIS A 456 -13.66 2.77 -16.69
N MET A 457 -13.07 3.96 -16.89
CA MET A 457 -13.46 5.21 -16.24
C MET A 457 -14.93 5.59 -16.52
N THR A 458 -15.41 5.32 -17.74
CA THR A 458 -16.80 5.58 -18.14
C THR A 458 -17.80 4.86 -17.22
N PHE A 459 -17.47 3.66 -16.75
CA PHE A 459 -18.31 2.94 -15.79
C PHE A 459 -18.30 3.59 -14.40
N PHE A 460 -17.14 4.04 -13.90
CA PHE A 460 -17.08 4.72 -12.60
C PHE A 460 -17.90 6.02 -12.58
N ILE A 461 -17.88 6.79 -13.67
CA ILE A 461 -18.71 8.00 -13.82
C ILE A 461 -20.20 7.63 -13.86
N ARG A 462 -20.57 6.58 -14.60
CA ARG A 462 -21.94 6.06 -14.61
C ARG A 462 -22.42 5.60 -13.22
N ILE A 463 -21.57 4.94 -12.43
CA ILE A 463 -21.90 4.61 -11.04
C ILE A 463 -22.14 5.89 -10.24
N GLY A 464 -21.24 6.87 -10.33
CA GLY A 464 -21.37 8.16 -9.65
C GLY A 464 -22.68 8.86 -10.01
N HIS A 465 -23.04 8.91 -11.29
CA HIS A 465 -24.30 9.45 -11.78
C HIS A 465 -25.52 8.74 -11.14
N ASN A 466 -25.52 7.41 -11.15
CA ASN A 466 -26.61 6.63 -10.55
C ASN A 466 -26.70 6.83 -9.04
N TRP A 467 -25.56 6.87 -8.34
CA TRP A 467 -25.52 7.09 -6.90
C TRP A 467 -26.07 8.47 -6.52
N VAL A 468 -25.61 9.52 -7.20
CA VAL A 468 -26.01 10.89 -6.87
C VAL A 468 -27.49 11.14 -7.17
N ASN A 469 -28.05 10.51 -8.21
CA ASN A 469 -29.46 10.67 -8.55
C ASN A 469 -30.41 9.75 -7.77
N ASN A 470 -29.98 8.54 -7.42
CA ASN A 470 -30.87 7.53 -6.85
C ASN A 470 -30.66 7.29 -5.34
N CYS A 471 -29.55 7.78 -4.76
CA CYS A 471 -29.20 7.59 -3.35
C CYS A 471 -28.84 8.93 -2.66
N PRO A 472 -29.70 9.97 -2.72
CA PRO A 472 -29.32 11.34 -2.31
C PRO A 472 -28.92 11.44 -0.82
N GLN A 473 -29.58 10.71 0.07
CA GLN A 473 -29.24 10.71 1.51
C GLN A 473 -27.87 10.08 1.79
N VAL A 474 -27.53 9.00 1.07
CA VAL A 474 -26.20 8.38 1.18
C VAL A 474 -25.15 9.38 0.68
N VAL A 475 -25.38 9.98 -0.49
CA VAL A 475 -24.46 10.98 -1.05
C VAL A 475 -24.27 12.16 -0.10
N GLU A 476 -25.34 12.69 0.47
CA GLU A 476 -25.28 13.79 1.44
C GLU A 476 -24.46 13.41 2.68
N SER A 477 -24.64 12.21 3.23
CA SER A 477 -23.89 11.73 4.39
C SER A 477 -22.39 11.63 4.10
N PHE A 478 -22.00 11.08 2.94
CA PHE A 478 -20.59 10.97 2.54
C PHE A 478 -19.99 12.33 2.15
N VAL A 479 -20.75 13.23 1.52
CA VAL A 479 -20.30 14.59 1.20
C VAL A 479 -20.07 15.38 2.48
N THR A 480 -20.95 15.24 3.48
CA THR A 480 -20.80 15.89 4.78
C THR A 480 -19.53 15.42 5.48
N TRP A 481 -19.35 14.11 5.61
CA TRP A 481 -18.12 13.53 6.15
C TRP A 481 -16.87 13.97 5.36
N GLY A 482 -16.94 13.97 4.03
CA GLY A 482 -15.83 14.45 3.19
C GLY A 482 -15.48 15.91 3.47
N LYS A 483 -16.49 16.80 3.61
CA LYS A 483 -16.28 18.21 3.96
C LYS A 483 -15.70 18.39 5.36
N GLU A 484 -16.06 17.55 6.32
CA GLU A 484 -15.48 17.56 7.67
C GLU A 484 -14.00 17.15 7.63
N VAL A 485 -13.67 16.05 6.95
CA VAL A 485 -12.29 15.60 6.77
C VAL A 485 -11.43 16.64 6.05
N LEU A 486 -11.97 17.31 5.02
CA LEU A 486 -11.26 18.34 4.26
C LEU A 486 -10.90 19.58 5.10
N GLN A 487 -11.51 19.78 6.28
CA GLN A 487 -11.12 20.85 7.19
C GLN A 487 -9.72 20.62 7.77
N GLU A 488 -9.32 19.36 7.94
CA GLU A 488 -7.98 18.98 8.42
C GLU A 488 -6.87 19.35 7.42
N PHE A 489 -7.24 19.60 6.16
CA PHE A 489 -6.31 20.04 5.12
C PHE A 489 -6.22 21.56 5.02
N ARG A 490 -6.87 22.33 5.89
CA ARG A 490 -6.84 23.79 5.86
C ARG A 490 -5.68 24.33 6.70
N VAL A 491 -5.04 25.37 6.18
CA VAL A 491 -4.14 26.21 6.98
C VAL A 491 -5.02 27.22 7.75
N PRO A 492 -4.79 27.43 9.07
CA PRO A 492 -5.55 28.39 9.87
C PRO A 492 -5.53 29.82 9.29
N GLU A 493 -6.65 30.54 9.36
CA GLU A 493 -6.79 31.88 8.76
C GLU A 493 -5.78 32.91 9.28
N HIS A 494 -5.35 32.79 10.53
CA HIS A 494 -4.34 33.68 11.12
C HIS A 494 -2.95 33.54 10.45
N ASP A 495 -2.62 32.35 9.95
CA ASP A 495 -1.37 32.09 9.23
C ASP A 495 -1.45 32.59 7.78
N ILE A 496 -2.66 32.62 7.20
CA ILE A 496 -2.91 33.15 5.85
C ILE A 496 -2.73 34.68 5.82
N ALA A 497 -3.19 35.40 6.85
CA ALA A 497 -3.08 36.86 6.91
C ALA A 497 -1.64 37.38 7.07
N ALA A 498 -0.72 36.55 7.60
CA ALA A 498 0.69 36.92 7.77
C ALA A 498 1.47 36.91 6.43
N SER A 499 1.07 36.09 5.46
CA SER A 499 1.75 35.95 4.16
C SER A 499 1.35 37.01 3.14
N ASP A 500 0.13 37.56 3.24
CA ASP A 500 -0.42 38.55 2.31
C ASP A 500 0.27 39.93 2.38
N SER A 501 1.14 40.16 3.36
CA SER A 501 1.72 41.49 3.61
C SER A 501 3.05 41.78 2.91
N ARG A 502 3.77 40.81 2.29
CA ARG A 502 5.14 41.08 1.78
C ARG A 502 5.71 40.33 0.55
N GLN A 503 4.98 39.55 -0.26
CA GLN A 503 5.62 38.92 -1.44
C GLN A 503 4.77 38.90 -2.73
N THR A 504 5.44 39.19 -3.84
CA THR A 504 4.94 39.15 -5.22
C THR A 504 4.55 37.74 -5.66
N PRO A 505 3.55 37.59 -6.56
CA PRO A 505 3.05 36.30 -6.99
C PRO A 505 4.00 35.65 -8.01
N SER A 506 4.76 34.65 -7.58
CA SER A 506 5.44 33.71 -8.47
C SER A 506 5.18 32.28 -8.02
N THR A 507 4.61 31.47 -8.92
CA THR A 507 4.68 29.99 -9.00
C THR A 507 4.81 29.24 -7.68
N SER A 508 3.69 28.71 -7.18
CA SER A 508 3.52 27.52 -6.29
C SER A 508 4.43 27.32 -5.04
N ALA A 509 5.35 28.23 -4.73
CA ALA A 509 6.31 28.11 -3.66
C ALA A 509 6.17 29.26 -2.66
N SER A 510 5.35 29.10 -1.61
CA SER A 510 5.51 29.80 -0.33
C SER A 510 4.47 29.36 0.71
N PHE A 511 4.59 28.13 1.20
CA PHE A 511 4.22 27.75 2.57
C PHE A 511 5.04 26.52 2.96
N ALA A 512 6.35 26.71 3.13
CA ALA A 512 7.29 25.81 3.81
C ALA A 512 6.77 24.38 4.10
N ALA A 513 6.43 24.09 5.36
CA ALA A 513 5.76 22.87 5.81
C ALA A 513 4.32 23.15 6.29
N GLY A 514 3.72 24.22 5.77
CA GLY A 514 2.43 24.74 6.25
C GLY A 514 2.41 24.97 7.78
N THR A 515 1.39 24.48 8.47
CA THR A 515 1.23 24.58 9.94
C THR A 515 2.40 23.99 10.74
N MET A 516 3.13 23.03 10.16
CA MET A 516 4.27 22.38 10.82
C MET A 516 5.55 23.21 10.81
N THR A 517 5.60 24.31 10.05
CA THR A 517 6.83 25.11 9.85
C THR A 517 7.44 25.58 11.17
N ASN A 518 6.63 26.09 12.09
CA ASN A 518 7.11 26.59 13.38
C ASN A 518 7.65 25.47 14.27
N ASN A 519 6.93 24.34 14.33
CA ASN A 519 7.36 23.17 15.10
C ASN A 519 8.68 22.59 14.57
N LEU A 520 8.82 22.50 13.24
CA LEU A 520 10.04 22.00 12.60
C LEU A 520 11.22 22.95 12.76
N SER A 521 10.98 24.26 12.69
CA SER A 521 12.01 25.27 12.97
C SER A 521 12.50 25.18 14.40
N ALA A 522 11.58 25.04 15.37
CA ALA A 522 11.95 24.85 16.78
C ALA A 522 12.75 23.55 17.01
N LEU A 523 12.40 22.46 16.31
CA LEU A 523 13.15 21.21 16.36
C LEU A 523 14.57 21.38 15.81
N PHE A 524 14.74 22.07 14.67
CA PHE A 524 16.03 22.37 14.09
C PHE A 524 16.88 23.30 14.97
N ASP A 525 16.27 24.34 15.54
CA ASP A 525 16.94 25.29 16.44
C ASP A 525 17.43 24.63 17.73
N SER A 526 16.82 23.50 18.13
CA SER A 526 17.24 22.71 19.29
C SER A 526 18.49 21.85 19.07
N LEU A 527 19.02 21.80 17.84
CA LEU A 527 20.21 21.03 17.49
C LEU A 527 21.50 21.76 17.85
N ALA A 528 22.59 21.00 18.04
CA ALA A 528 23.91 21.59 18.19
C ALA A 528 24.34 22.27 16.88
N PRO A 529 25.18 23.33 16.92
CA PRO A 529 25.56 24.07 15.70
C PRO A 529 26.17 23.20 14.59
N ASN A 530 26.94 22.16 14.94
CA ASN A 530 27.49 21.23 13.96
C ASN A 530 26.42 20.36 13.29
N ASP A 531 25.44 19.88 14.08
CA ASP A 531 24.33 19.08 13.56
C ASP A 531 23.43 19.95 12.65
N GLN A 532 23.23 21.23 12.98
CA GLN A 532 22.51 22.17 12.12
C GLN A 532 23.14 22.31 10.74
N ILE A 533 24.47 22.33 10.65
CA ILE A 533 25.19 22.43 9.36
C ILE A 533 24.98 21.18 8.52
N GLU A 534 25.16 19.99 9.09
CA GLU A 534 24.99 18.72 8.37
C GLU A 534 23.53 18.48 7.97
N VAL A 535 22.59 18.79 8.87
CA VAL A 535 21.15 18.73 8.57
C VAL A 535 20.80 19.71 7.46
N ALA A 536 21.19 20.98 7.54
CA ALA A 536 20.90 21.97 6.49
C ALA A 536 21.43 21.56 5.11
N LYS A 537 22.64 21.00 5.05
CA LYS A 537 23.22 20.48 3.81
C LYS A 537 22.40 19.32 3.24
N ALA A 538 21.94 18.39 4.08
CA ALA A 538 21.06 17.30 3.64
C ALA A 538 19.69 17.83 3.17
N LEU A 539 19.14 18.85 3.83
CA LEU A 539 17.88 19.49 3.45
C LEU A 539 17.97 20.20 2.09
N ASP A 540 19.08 20.90 1.81
CA ASP A 540 19.30 21.54 0.52
C ASP A 540 19.40 20.51 -0.62
N ALA A 541 20.13 19.41 -0.38
CA ALA A 541 20.22 18.31 -1.34
C ALA A 541 18.85 17.66 -1.59
N HIS A 542 18.06 17.44 -0.54
CA HIS A 542 16.71 16.89 -0.64
C HIS A 542 15.74 17.84 -1.35
N SER A 543 15.82 19.14 -1.09
CA SER A 543 15.02 20.14 -1.81
C SER A 543 15.33 20.14 -3.31
N ALA A 544 16.61 20.03 -3.70
CA ALA A 544 16.99 19.91 -5.10
C ALA A 544 16.49 18.60 -5.74
N TYR A 545 16.51 17.51 -4.97
CA TYR A 545 15.93 16.23 -5.37
C TYR A 545 14.42 16.33 -5.64
N LEU A 546 13.63 16.94 -4.75
CA LEU A 546 12.19 17.13 -4.94
C LEU A 546 11.88 17.93 -6.22
N ALA A 547 12.59 19.05 -6.45
CA ALA A 547 12.44 19.83 -7.68
C ALA A 547 12.83 19.06 -8.94
N SER A 548 13.74 18.08 -8.84
CA SER A 548 14.08 17.19 -9.96
C SER A 548 12.98 16.17 -10.23
N LEU A 549 12.36 15.60 -9.19
CA LEU A 549 11.26 14.66 -9.32
C LEU A 549 10.03 15.29 -9.96
N GLU A 550 9.68 16.52 -9.56
CA GLU A 550 8.56 17.26 -10.14
C GLU A 550 8.74 17.47 -11.65
N ARG A 551 9.93 17.95 -12.08
CA ARG A 551 10.25 18.13 -13.51
C ARG A 551 10.18 16.82 -14.29
N VAL A 552 10.73 15.73 -13.73
CA VAL A 552 10.67 14.40 -14.37
C VAL A 552 9.23 13.90 -14.46
N SER A 553 8.42 14.14 -13.42
CA SER A 553 7.00 13.78 -13.39
C SER A 553 6.20 14.48 -14.49
N ILE A 554 6.36 15.80 -14.64
CA ILE A 554 5.68 16.57 -15.69
C ILE A 554 6.12 16.08 -17.07
N SER A 555 7.43 15.90 -17.30
CA SER A 555 7.96 15.40 -18.58
C SER A 555 7.42 14.01 -18.94
N LYS A 556 7.33 13.08 -17.99
CA LYS A 556 6.76 11.74 -18.21
C LYS A 556 5.27 11.80 -18.49
N THR A 557 4.53 12.65 -17.78
CA THR A 557 3.11 12.89 -18.05
C THR A 557 2.92 13.36 -19.49
N GLN A 558 3.76 14.29 -19.96
CA GLN A 558 3.68 14.78 -21.34
C GLN A 558 4.01 13.69 -22.37
N SER A 559 4.98 12.82 -22.08
CA SER A 559 5.30 11.65 -22.92
C SER A 559 4.10 10.72 -23.09
N ILE A 560 3.39 10.43 -21.99
CA ILE A 560 2.18 9.59 -21.99
C ILE A 560 1.05 10.25 -22.79
N LEU A 561 0.82 11.56 -22.60
CA LEU A 561 -0.18 12.31 -23.35
C LEU A 561 0.11 12.32 -24.87
N ASN A 562 1.38 12.33 -25.24
CA ASN A 562 1.82 12.25 -26.63
C ASN A 562 1.79 10.82 -27.22
N SER A 563 1.20 9.85 -26.49
CA SER A 563 1.18 8.43 -26.85
C SER A 563 2.58 7.85 -27.10
N GLY A 564 3.52 8.18 -26.21
CA GLY A 564 4.82 7.55 -26.16
C GLY A 564 4.75 6.06 -25.80
N THR A 565 5.92 5.47 -25.57
CA THR A 565 6.05 4.13 -24.98
C THR A 565 6.87 4.26 -23.71
N THR A 566 6.23 4.77 -22.66
CA THR A 566 6.89 5.11 -21.42
C THR A 566 6.97 3.86 -20.54
N ALA A 567 8.20 3.49 -20.16
CA ALA A 567 8.43 2.33 -19.30
C ALA A 567 8.19 2.61 -17.81
N TYR A 568 8.12 3.88 -17.40
CA TYR A 568 7.92 4.28 -16.01
C TYR A 568 7.02 5.51 -15.91
N GLY A 569 5.95 5.43 -15.11
CA GLY A 569 4.95 6.49 -15.03
C GLY A 569 5.37 7.74 -14.24
N PRO A 570 4.63 8.85 -14.35
CA PRO A 570 4.86 10.06 -13.57
C PRO A 570 4.56 9.88 -12.07
N GLY A 571 4.95 10.89 -11.31
CA GLY A 571 4.64 11.03 -9.89
C GLY A 571 5.83 10.79 -8.97
N MET A 572 6.05 11.74 -8.05
CA MET A 572 7.08 11.63 -7.00
C MET A 572 6.87 10.41 -6.10
N TYR A 573 5.62 9.99 -5.95
CA TYR A 573 5.20 8.86 -5.13
C TYR A 573 5.83 7.54 -5.60
N LEU A 574 5.95 7.31 -6.92
CA LEU A 574 6.61 6.10 -7.44
C LEU A 574 8.09 6.08 -7.12
N ALA A 575 8.77 7.23 -7.19
CA ALA A 575 10.19 7.33 -6.88
C ALA A 575 10.45 6.99 -5.40
N ARG A 576 9.60 7.50 -4.50
CA ARG A 576 9.65 7.19 -3.06
C ARG A 576 9.35 5.74 -2.77
N TRP A 577 8.32 5.20 -3.39
CA TRP A 577 7.97 3.80 -3.24
C TRP A 577 9.15 2.91 -3.66
N HIS A 578 9.75 3.21 -4.80
CA HIS A 578 10.93 2.49 -5.28
C HIS A 578 12.12 2.63 -4.33
N GLY A 579 12.42 3.84 -3.82
CA GLY A 579 13.47 4.05 -2.83
C GLY A 579 13.29 3.20 -1.57
N LEU A 580 12.07 3.10 -1.04
CA LEU A 580 11.76 2.26 0.12
C LEU A 580 11.94 0.75 -0.13
N LEU A 581 11.73 0.32 -1.38
CA LEU A 581 12.01 -1.06 -1.79
C LEU A 581 13.51 -1.29 -1.90
N ASP A 582 14.25 -0.33 -2.46
CA ASP A 582 15.69 -0.39 -2.65
C ASP A 582 16.43 -0.52 -1.33
N GLU A 583 16.05 0.27 -0.33
CA GLU A 583 16.66 0.27 1.00
C GLU A 583 16.33 -0.98 1.84
N ALA A 584 15.45 -1.87 1.37
CA ALA A 584 15.06 -3.05 2.15
C ALA A 584 16.26 -4.00 2.37
N LEU A 585 16.64 -4.22 3.63
CA LEU A 585 17.74 -5.11 3.96
C LEU A 585 17.46 -6.57 3.56
N ILE A 586 18.49 -7.22 3.01
CA ILE A 586 18.48 -8.60 2.56
C ILE A 586 19.70 -9.34 3.15
N THR A 587 19.49 -10.57 3.63
CA THR A 587 20.58 -11.44 4.12
C THR A 587 21.73 -11.55 3.08
N PRO A 588 23.00 -11.60 3.50
CA PRO A 588 24.13 -11.88 2.61
C PRO A 588 23.91 -13.10 1.71
N ALA A 589 24.45 -13.05 0.49
CA ALA A 589 24.34 -14.15 -0.49
C ALA A 589 25.35 -15.28 -0.25
N THR A 590 26.40 -15.00 0.52
CA THR A 590 27.46 -15.93 0.91
C THR A 590 27.47 -16.11 2.43
N SER A 591 28.15 -17.13 2.92
CA SER A 591 28.23 -17.43 4.37
C SER A 591 28.71 -16.25 5.20
N LEU A 592 29.73 -15.55 4.72
CA LEU A 592 30.20 -14.26 5.21
C LEU A 592 30.26 -13.30 4.02
N GLY A 593 29.70 -12.10 4.16
CA GLY A 593 29.65 -11.13 3.06
C GLY A 593 28.88 -9.87 3.43
N PRO A 594 28.94 -8.83 2.59
CA PRO A 594 28.21 -7.60 2.86
C PRO A 594 26.71 -7.84 2.92
N LEU A 595 26.01 -7.04 3.72
CA LEU A 595 24.56 -6.94 3.66
C LEU A 595 24.14 -6.57 2.24
N ARG A 596 23.02 -7.15 1.81
CA ARG A 596 22.40 -6.82 0.53
C ARG A 596 21.18 -5.94 0.78
N TYR A 597 20.72 -5.34 -0.29
CA TYR A 597 19.57 -4.44 -0.31
C TYR A 597 18.55 -4.92 -1.35
N GLY A 598 17.34 -4.36 -1.33
CA GLY A 598 16.29 -4.67 -2.29
C GLY A 598 16.77 -4.43 -3.72
N SER A 599 17.58 -3.39 -3.91
CA SER A 599 18.28 -3.06 -5.15
C SER A 599 19.16 -4.19 -5.70
N ASP A 600 19.81 -4.99 -4.85
CA ASP A 600 20.68 -6.10 -5.26
C ASP A 600 19.92 -7.35 -5.73
N VAL A 601 18.65 -7.46 -5.32
CA VAL A 601 17.77 -8.61 -5.59
C VAL A 601 16.64 -8.30 -6.57
N LYS A 602 16.62 -7.09 -7.13
CA LYS A 602 15.66 -6.67 -8.15
C LYS A 602 15.63 -7.63 -9.34
N LEU A 603 14.42 -7.96 -9.79
CA LEU A 603 14.12 -8.44 -11.13
C LEU A 603 15.01 -9.62 -11.58
N LYS A 604 15.34 -10.51 -10.65
CA LYS A 604 15.94 -11.81 -10.94
C LYS A 604 14.82 -12.85 -10.89
N ASP A 605 14.73 -13.68 -11.92
CA ASP A 605 13.83 -14.84 -11.90
C ASP A 605 14.11 -15.64 -10.62
N SER A 606 13.12 -15.72 -9.74
CA SER A 606 13.20 -16.57 -8.57
C SER A 606 13.26 -18.03 -9.02
N LYS A 607 14.19 -18.82 -8.46
CA LYS A 607 14.19 -20.28 -8.64
C LYS A 607 12.94 -20.95 -8.04
N ILE A 608 12.22 -20.24 -7.17
CA ILE A 608 11.11 -20.77 -6.36
C ILE A 608 9.75 -20.41 -6.97
N LEU A 609 9.63 -19.21 -7.57
CA LEU A 609 8.37 -18.70 -8.12
C LEU A 609 8.29 -18.84 -9.64
N THR A 610 7.09 -18.68 -10.18
CA THR A 610 6.84 -18.68 -11.62
C THR A 610 7.75 -17.67 -12.33
N LYS A 611 8.39 -18.08 -13.44
CA LYS A 611 9.16 -17.16 -14.28
C LYS A 611 8.28 -16.03 -14.77
N SER A 612 8.83 -14.82 -14.78
CA SER A 612 8.10 -13.61 -15.18
C SER A 612 7.58 -13.67 -16.62
N GLY A 613 8.32 -14.33 -17.53
CA GLY A 613 8.04 -14.34 -18.97
C GLY A 613 8.34 -13.02 -19.68
N TRP A 614 8.71 -11.98 -18.93
CA TRP A 614 9.08 -10.65 -19.38
C TRP A 614 10.60 -10.49 -19.47
N ASP A 615 11.07 -9.52 -20.25
CA ASP A 615 12.48 -9.13 -20.26
C ASP A 615 12.80 -8.30 -19.01
N LEU A 616 13.14 -8.99 -17.92
CA LEU A 616 13.47 -8.37 -16.64
C LEU A 616 14.73 -7.48 -16.70
N ALA A 617 15.65 -7.72 -17.64
CA ALA A 617 16.83 -6.89 -17.82
C ALA A 617 16.46 -5.54 -18.43
N GLN A 618 15.54 -5.53 -19.41
CA GLN A 618 14.96 -4.31 -19.94
C GLN A 618 14.22 -3.53 -18.84
N VAL A 619 13.33 -4.19 -18.08
CA VAL A 619 12.60 -3.56 -16.96
C VAL A 619 13.55 -2.92 -15.94
N SER A 620 14.65 -3.61 -15.59
CA SER A 620 15.64 -3.08 -14.65
C SER A 620 16.40 -1.86 -15.19
N THR A 621 16.69 -1.85 -16.49
CA THR A 621 17.36 -0.72 -17.15
C THR A 621 16.45 0.49 -17.16
N ASP A 622 15.20 0.29 -17.59
CA ASP A 622 14.17 1.33 -17.64
C ASP A 622 13.94 1.99 -16.27
N LEU A 623 14.00 1.20 -15.19
CA LEU A 623 13.90 1.70 -13.81
C LEU A 623 15.10 2.55 -13.38
N THR A 624 16.31 2.11 -13.72
CA THR A 624 17.55 2.74 -13.23
C THR A 624 17.81 4.07 -13.91
N ASP A 625 17.58 4.15 -15.22
CA ASP A 625 17.87 5.35 -16.01
C ASP A 625 16.80 6.46 -15.85
N SER A 626 15.62 6.10 -15.35
CA SER A 626 14.45 6.99 -15.35
C SER A 626 14.24 7.75 -14.03
N MET A 627 15.07 7.57 -13.00
CA MET A 627 14.83 8.11 -11.67
C MET A 627 16.00 8.97 -11.15
N PRO A 628 15.71 10.19 -10.64
CA PRO A 628 16.67 10.92 -9.83
C PRO A 628 17.11 10.09 -8.60
N VAL A 629 18.39 10.18 -8.26
CA VAL A 629 18.95 9.48 -7.10
C VAL A 629 18.58 10.22 -5.82
N GLN A 630 18.03 9.49 -4.84
CA GLN A 630 17.70 10.04 -3.54
C GLN A 630 18.97 10.43 -2.77
N PRO A 631 19.05 11.63 -2.18
CA PRO A 631 20.20 12.04 -1.39
C PRO A 631 20.24 11.31 -0.03
N ASP A 632 21.43 11.23 0.56
CA ASP A 632 21.59 10.72 1.93
C ASP A 632 21.00 11.71 2.94
N VAL A 633 20.01 11.25 3.69
CA VAL A 633 19.29 12.02 4.73
C VAL A 633 19.49 11.42 6.13
N THR A 634 20.48 10.54 6.31
CA THR A 634 20.79 9.87 7.59
C THR A 634 21.04 10.87 8.72
N ALA A 635 21.70 11.99 8.42
CA ALA A 635 21.93 13.08 9.38
C ALA A 635 20.61 13.65 9.93
N VAL A 636 19.61 13.84 9.07
CA VAL A 636 18.28 14.35 9.44
C VAL A 636 17.56 13.36 10.34
N GLN A 637 17.51 12.08 9.94
CA GLN A 637 16.84 11.04 10.71
C GLN A 637 17.45 10.86 12.10
N THR A 638 18.77 10.80 12.18
CA THR A 638 19.50 10.57 13.43
C THR A 638 19.28 11.74 14.40
N ALA A 639 19.31 12.98 13.89
CA ALA A 639 19.18 14.17 14.72
C ALA A 639 17.73 14.48 15.13
N LEU A 640 16.75 14.21 14.26
CA LEU A 640 15.39 14.75 14.39
C LEU A 640 14.27 13.69 14.37
N GLY A 641 14.52 12.46 13.90
CA GLY A 641 13.48 11.43 13.76
C GLY A 641 12.74 11.12 15.07
N GLY A 642 13.49 10.78 16.13
CA GLY A 642 12.88 10.51 17.45
C GLY A 642 12.16 11.73 18.05
N LYS A 643 12.68 12.94 17.82
CA LYS A 643 12.03 14.18 18.29
C LYS A 643 10.72 14.45 17.54
N PHE A 644 10.69 14.15 16.24
CA PHE A 644 9.49 14.26 15.41
C PHE A 644 8.42 13.26 15.81
N LYS A 645 8.79 11.99 16.06
CA LYS A 645 7.85 11.00 16.63
C LYS A 645 7.23 11.48 17.93
N ALA A 646 8.03 12.00 18.86
CA ALA A 646 7.54 12.55 20.12
C ALA A 646 6.67 13.81 19.95
N LEU A 647 6.86 14.58 18.87
CA LEU A 647 5.94 15.64 18.49
C LEU A 647 4.59 15.06 18.02
N MET A 648 4.61 14.08 17.12
CA MET A 648 3.38 13.43 16.63
C MET A 648 2.59 12.72 17.73
N GLN A 649 3.27 12.09 18.70
CA GLN A 649 2.60 11.49 19.87
C GLN A 649 1.83 12.52 20.68
N ARG A 650 2.33 13.76 20.79
CA ARG A 650 1.62 14.85 21.48
C ARG A 650 0.40 15.31 20.67
N GLU A 651 0.55 15.45 19.36
CA GLU A 651 -0.56 15.80 18.46
C GLU A 651 -1.66 14.72 18.45
N ALA A 652 -1.32 13.44 18.61
CA ALA A 652 -2.29 12.34 18.58
C ALA A 652 -3.15 12.21 19.85
N ILE A 653 -2.76 12.85 20.96
CA ILE A 653 -3.52 12.85 22.23
C ILE A 653 -4.71 13.83 22.17
N TYR A 654 -4.59 14.87 21.34
CA TYR A 654 -5.59 15.92 21.13
C TYR A 654 -6.42 15.67 19.88
#